data_AF-A0A413I3V4-F1
#
_entry.id   AF-A0A413I3V4-F1
#
_cell.length_a   1.000
_cell.length_b   1.000
_cell.length_c   1.000
_cell.angle_alpha   90.00
_cell.angle_beta   90.00
_cell.angle_gamma   90.00
#
_symmetry.space_group_name_H-M   'P 1'
#
loop_
_entity.id
_entity.type
_entity.pdbx_description
1 polymer ?
#
loop_
_entity_poly.entity_id
_entity_poly.type
_entity_poly.pdbx_seq_one_letter_code
_entity_poly.pdbx_strand_id
1 'polypeptide(L)'
;MAELNLKQIIDRLNAEFTGETRKLVFWYDDKAEFAEDMEAVELQNAKIYHLQPDNQFYTKYFLERLDKTTNYLIYAPFPKPDVRDNHLEDTMLYSRRFFADRASLLSVDLGIEEKYKPVIEKHIKFFANKERTQRFYDLEIENFNEENILVGLLSAVCKARTCSFEEVVRIVLTDGELVDNAFLQEFEKYDLLPAFWQLCEQHFGYTDTKPSLERLLVTLFVTYTGRYVQAELPAAWKSFVSYKSGNIIAFLDSLMNSVLYRDKYDALSAHVAKGLNVLSAFAGMRVDDLVECDTFLAVDQVLVKWLIGRLVSEDIGAIVNGFTISELCEKRAKMHFGRKTGKTYQMLSSAYSMVKEADYHAADGLKPIIDRYLAADYNMDQQYRKFYYYYDQLESTESFEPLRELVENIYTNEYLACLLPAWNAGIQQDAAFSAIPLQREFYNTNLRYTKERTVVIISDAMRYEVGQELFARMQDDPKCTAKLSVQLSVLPSYTRLGMAALLPHRTLEMTDDFQVLVDGILCDNLAGRQQVLQSYNPDSVCVQFDDIKNLKVAELRDVLTKRQIIYVYHNQIDARGDKANTEDEVFHACEEAVQEIVDLIHRISVSGNTYHFIVTADHGFIYKRDKLTESDKISGKSADKAFVNRRFIVSKATLEDDGIDHMSMGRILGNEDSKVVSYPVSSNVFKVAGGGANYVHGGSSPQEMLVPVMEFKMERGHMETKNAEIALVSIVHKITNLITSMDFIQSDAVSDTVKAAKYRIFFLSEDNEKISNENSYVADSREENAQKRIFRMRFTFKNKKYDKDKQYYLVVYDEKSGLEQWRQPVVMDIAFADDFGFGF
;
A
#
# COMPACT_ATOMS: atom_id res chain seq x y z
N MET A 1 11.39 -38.09 22.44
CA MET A 1 12.47 -37.21 22.97
C MET A 1 12.49 -37.11 24.50
N ALA A 2 11.37 -37.01 25.23
CA ALA A 2 11.35 -37.42 26.66
C ALA A 2 11.89 -38.87 26.84
N GLU A 3 11.69 -39.70 25.82
CA GLU A 3 12.30 -41.03 25.66
C GLU A 3 13.85 -41.02 25.62
N LEU A 4 14.52 -39.94 25.19
CA LEU A 4 15.98 -39.89 25.10
C LEU A 4 16.60 -39.73 26.51
N ASN A 5 16.01 -38.88 27.34
CA ASN A 5 16.41 -38.66 28.74
C ASN A 5 16.15 -39.93 29.58
N LEU A 6 14.99 -40.56 29.39
CA LEU A 6 14.67 -41.83 30.04
C LEU A 6 15.62 -42.94 29.58
N LYS A 7 15.97 -43.00 28.29
CA LYS A 7 16.92 -43.98 27.77
C LYS A 7 18.31 -43.83 28.37
N GLN A 8 18.83 -42.61 28.57
CA GLN A 8 20.12 -42.41 29.24
C GLN A 8 20.09 -42.83 30.71
N ILE A 9 18.99 -42.56 31.41
CA ILE A 9 18.78 -43.05 32.78
C ILE A 9 18.76 -44.59 32.78
N ILE A 10 18.00 -45.20 31.87
CA ILE A 10 17.91 -46.65 31.69
C ILE A 10 19.27 -47.26 31.37
N ASP A 11 20.06 -46.66 30.49
CA ASP A 11 21.38 -47.14 30.10
C ASP A 11 22.35 -47.09 31.29
N ARG A 12 22.34 -45.99 32.07
CA ARG A 12 23.13 -45.89 33.31
C ARG A 12 22.67 -46.91 34.36
N LEU A 13 21.36 -47.04 34.57
CA LEU A 13 20.80 -48.04 35.48
C LEU A 13 21.17 -49.46 35.04
N ASN A 14 21.07 -49.79 33.75
CA ASN A 14 21.45 -51.10 33.24
C ASN A 14 22.95 -51.39 33.39
N ALA A 15 23.81 -50.39 33.22
CA ALA A 15 25.24 -50.52 33.51
C ALA A 15 25.47 -50.88 34.99
N GLU A 16 24.65 -50.35 35.90
CA GLU A 16 24.73 -50.70 37.32
C GLU A 16 24.44 -52.17 37.58
N PHE A 17 23.58 -52.81 36.80
CA PHE A 17 23.16 -54.21 37.02
C PHE A 17 24.00 -55.25 36.27
N THR A 18 25.19 -54.88 35.77
CA THR A 18 26.12 -55.82 35.11
C THR A 18 26.95 -56.64 36.12
N GLY A 19 27.28 -57.89 35.81
CA GLY A 19 28.13 -58.78 36.64
C GLY A 19 27.39 -59.95 37.30
N GLU A 20 28.13 -60.88 37.92
CA GLU A 20 27.59 -62.16 38.44
C GLU A 20 27.09 -62.10 39.89
N THR A 21 27.33 -61.00 40.60
CA THR A 21 26.88 -60.82 41.99
C THR A 21 25.58 -60.04 42.05
N ARG A 22 24.71 -60.39 43.00
CA ARG A 22 23.44 -59.68 43.20
C ARG A 22 23.68 -58.21 43.55
N LYS A 23 22.93 -57.31 42.91
CA LYS A 23 22.98 -55.87 43.10
C LYS A 23 21.62 -55.30 43.49
N LEU A 24 21.64 -54.50 44.54
CA LEU A 24 20.54 -53.65 44.96
C LEU A 24 20.95 -52.20 44.70
N VAL A 25 20.11 -51.47 43.99
CA VAL A 25 20.34 -50.05 43.68
C VAL A 25 19.18 -49.26 44.25
N PHE A 26 19.47 -48.33 45.16
CA PHE A 26 18.46 -47.44 45.74
C PHE A 26 18.43 -46.12 44.99
N TRP A 27 17.24 -45.72 44.55
CA TRP A 27 16.98 -44.40 43.99
C TRP A 27 15.87 -43.73 44.80
N TYR A 28 16.27 -42.78 45.64
CA TYR A 28 15.34 -41.85 46.28
C TYR A 28 15.18 -40.65 45.36
N ASP A 29 14.00 -40.54 44.77
CA ASP A 29 13.57 -39.42 43.96
C ASP A 29 12.81 -38.45 44.87
N ASP A 30 13.58 -37.61 45.55
CA ASP A 30 13.10 -36.75 46.65
C ASP A 30 11.87 -35.89 46.26
N LYS A 31 11.74 -35.54 44.98
CA LYS A 31 10.66 -34.70 44.43
C LYS A 31 9.65 -35.49 43.58
N ALA A 32 9.77 -36.82 43.51
CA ALA A 32 8.97 -37.70 42.65
C ALA A 32 8.96 -37.27 41.17
N GLU A 33 10.06 -36.69 40.68
CA GLU A 33 10.15 -36.15 39.31
C GLU A 33 9.96 -37.23 38.24
N PHE A 34 10.29 -38.49 38.54
CA PHE A 34 10.28 -39.62 37.59
C PHE A 34 9.18 -40.64 37.88
N ALA A 35 8.25 -40.36 38.80
CA ALA A 35 7.28 -41.35 39.27
C ALA A 35 6.39 -41.90 38.15
N GLU A 36 5.92 -41.02 37.25
CA GLU A 36 5.15 -41.41 36.06
C GLU A 36 6.01 -42.11 35.00
N ASP A 37 7.29 -41.70 34.87
CA ASP A 37 8.21 -42.26 33.88
C ASP A 37 8.59 -43.72 34.20
N MET A 38 8.61 -44.08 35.49
CA MET A 38 8.97 -45.43 35.98
C MET A 38 8.01 -46.53 35.54
N GLU A 39 6.77 -46.22 35.13
CA GLU A 39 5.84 -47.22 34.58
C GLU A 39 6.28 -47.76 33.21
N ALA A 40 7.07 -46.99 32.46
CA ALA A 40 7.55 -47.33 31.12
C ALA A 40 8.99 -47.88 31.13
N VAL A 41 9.62 -48.02 32.29
CA VAL A 41 11.03 -48.45 32.40
C VAL A 41 11.15 -49.97 32.36
N GLU A 42 11.89 -50.48 31.37
CA GLU A 42 12.32 -51.88 31.32
C GLU A 42 13.83 -51.99 31.56
N LEU A 43 14.22 -52.74 32.60
CA LEU A 43 15.62 -53.01 32.95
C LEU A 43 16.02 -54.40 32.45
N GLN A 44 17.22 -54.53 31.89
CA GLN A 44 17.67 -55.77 31.24
C GLN A 44 18.02 -56.88 32.24
N ASN A 45 18.64 -56.51 33.38
CA ASN A 45 19.16 -57.47 34.37
C ASN A 45 18.66 -57.20 35.80
N ALA A 46 17.55 -56.48 35.96
CA ALA A 46 16.96 -56.14 37.26
C ALA A 46 15.44 -55.99 37.18
N LYS A 47 14.79 -56.08 38.34
CA LYS A 47 13.37 -55.74 38.51
C LYS A 47 13.23 -54.42 39.25
N ILE A 48 12.17 -53.67 38.96
CA ILE A 48 11.83 -52.46 39.71
C ILE A 48 11.00 -52.87 40.93
N TYR A 49 11.38 -52.38 42.11
CA TYR A 49 10.63 -52.49 43.34
C TYR A 49 10.24 -51.08 43.80
N HIS A 50 8.94 -50.77 43.78
CA HIS A 50 8.43 -49.49 44.26
C HIS A 50 8.34 -49.49 45.78
N LEU A 51 9.24 -48.77 46.43
CA LEU A 51 9.24 -48.56 47.87
C LEU A 51 8.07 -47.64 48.25
N GLN A 52 7.37 -47.96 49.35
CA GLN A 52 6.35 -47.10 49.95
C GLN A 52 6.89 -46.55 51.28
N PRO A 53 6.46 -45.35 51.72
CA PRO A 53 6.99 -44.76 52.95
C PRO A 53 6.82 -45.65 54.19
N ASP A 54 5.77 -46.48 54.22
CA ASP A 54 5.31 -47.30 55.34
C ASP A 54 5.68 -48.79 55.23
N ASN A 55 6.28 -49.25 54.12
CA ASN A 55 6.55 -50.68 53.90
C ASN A 55 8.02 -51.09 54.09
N GLN A 56 8.88 -50.20 54.58
CA GLN A 56 10.33 -50.39 54.68
C GLN A 56 10.75 -51.69 55.39
N PHE A 57 10.07 -52.06 56.48
CA PHE A 57 10.38 -53.30 57.22
C PHE A 57 10.06 -54.55 56.40
N TYR A 58 8.92 -54.55 55.70
CA TYR A 58 8.55 -55.63 54.79
C TYR A 58 9.52 -55.70 53.62
N THR A 59 9.87 -54.56 53.01
CA THR A 59 10.87 -54.48 51.94
C THR A 59 12.20 -55.07 52.38
N LYS A 60 12.64 -54.78 53.61
CA LYS A 60 13.86 -55.38 54.16
C LYS A 60 13.75 -56.89 54.27
N TYR A 61 12.66 -57.39 54.87
CA TYR A 61 12.41 -58.82 54.96
C TYR A 61 12.39 -59.49 53.57
N PHE A 62 11.73 -58.86 52.60
CA PHE A 62 11.66 -59.34 51.22
C PHE A 62 13.05 -59.46 50.59
N LEU A 63 13.85 -58.39 50.62
CA LEU A 63 15.18 -58.34 50.01
C LEU A 63 16.22 -59.23 50.73
N GLU A 64 16.09 -59.44 52.04
CA GLU A 64 17.08 -60.16 52.84
C GLU A 64 16.75 -61.64 53.09
N ARG A 65 15.46 -62.01 53.02
CA ARG A 65 14.97 -63.34 53.39
C ARG A 65 14.22 -64.06 52.29
N LEU A 66 13.42 -63.36 51.48
CA LEU A 66 12.56 -63.98 50.47
C LEU A 66 13.25 -64.12 49.11
N ASP A 67 13.73 -63.02 48.54
CA ASP A 67 14.42 -63.01 47.24
C ASP A 67 15.85 -62.51 47.40
N LYS A 68 16.79 -63.46 47.41
CA LYS A 68 18.22 -63.20 47.65
C LYS A 68 19.07 -63.29 46.39
N THR A 69 18.45 -63.51 45.23
CA THR A 69 19.15 -63.79 43.98
C THR A 69 18.87 -62.73 42.91
N THR A 70 17.68 -62.13 42.92
CA THR A 70 17.31 -61.13 41.91
C THR A 70 17.92 -59.76 42.22
N ASN A 71 18.37 -59.06 41.17
CA ASN A 71 18.77 -57.66 41.22
C ASN A 71 17.54 -56.75 41.26
N TYR A 72 17.56 -55.71 42.10
CA TYR A 72 16.47 -54.76 42.21
C TYR A 72 16.94 -53.32 42.08
N LEU A 73 16.19 -52.52 41.32
CA LEU A 73 16.11 -51.07 41.50
C LEU A 73 15.01 -50.80 42.53
N ILE A 74 15.39 -50.35 43.72
CA ILE A 74 14.47 -49.90 44.76
C ILE A 74 14.21 -48.42 44.50
N TYR A 75 13.07 -48.12 43.88
CA TYR A 75 12.66 -46.76 43.54
C TYR A 75 11.70 -46.21 44.59
N ALA A 76 12.02 -45.05 45.15
CA ALA A 76 11.26 -44.37 46.18
C ALA A 76 10.92 -42.95 45.71
N PRO A 77 9.66 -42.66 45.33
CA PRO A 77 9.23 -41.33 44.88
C PRO A 77 9.00 -40.37 46.08
N PHE A 78 9.96 -40.31 47.00
CA PHE A 78 9.94 -39.47 48.20
C PHE A 78 11.35 -39.36 48.79
N PRO A 79 11.59 -38.35 49.66
CA PRO A 79 12.90 -38.15 50.28
C PRO A 79 13.33 -39.34 51.14
N LYS A 80 14.63 -39.64 51.12
CA LYS A 80 15.23 -40.62 52.03
C LYS A 80 14.90 -40.24 53.49
N PRO A 81 14.34 -41.16 54.31
CA PRO A 81 14.10 -40.91 55.72
C PRO A 81 15.40 -40.70 56.50
N ASP A 82 15.32 -40.02 57.64
CA ASP A 82 16.43 -39.93 58.58
C ASP A 82 16.89 -41.32 59.03
N VAL A 83 18.19 -41.48 59.32
CA VAL A 83 18.81 -42.76 59.69
C VAL A 83 18.07 -43.48 60.83
N ARG A 84 17.55 -42.72 61.79
CA ARG A 84 16.80 -43.25 62.93
C ARG A 84 15.51 -43.96 62.51
N ASP A 85 14.87 -43.48 61.45
CA ASP A 85 13.55 -43.90 60.98
C ASP A 85 13.63 -44.72 59.69
N ASN A 86 14.84 -44.93 59.15
CA ASN A 86 15.09 -45.70 57.93
C ASN A 86 15.47 -47.16 58.26
N HIS A 87 14.49 -48.06 58.21
CA HIS A 87 14.75 -49.49 58.46
C HIS A 87 15.66 -50.16 57.41
N LEU A 88 15.81 -49.53 56.24
CA LEU A 88 16.64 -50.00 55.13
C LEU A 88 18.05 -49.37 55.13
N GLU A 89 18.42 -48.56 56.13
CA GLU A 89 19.71 -47.86 56.14
C GLU A 89 20.90 -48.82 56.03
N ASP A 90 20.89 -49.90 56.79
CA ASP A 90 21.93 -50.95 56.74
C ASP A 90 21.95 -51.66 55.38
N THR A 91 20.78 -51.96 54.80
CA THR A 91 20.67 -52.48 53.43
C THR A 91 21.28 -51.51 52.42
N MET A 92 21.05 -50.20 52.58
CA MET A 92 21.63 -49.16 51.72
C MET A 92 23.16 -49.03 51.86
N LEU A 93 23.76 -49.40 53.00
CA LEU A 93 25.21 -49.25 53.23
C LEU A 93 26.05 -50.25 52.42
N TYR A 94 25.53 -51.45 52.18
CA TYR A 94 26.21 -52.43 51.33
C TYR A 94 25.68 -52.44 49.87
N SER A 95 24.63 -51.66 49.59
CA SER A 95 24.03 -51.50 48.27
C SER A 95 24.58 -50.27 47.54
N ARG A 96 24.22 -50.09 46.26
CA ARG A 96 24.57 -48.89 45.50
C ARG A 96 23.44 -47.86 45.56
N ARG A 97 23.80 -46.58 45.48
CA ARG A 97 22.84 -45.46 45.38
C ARG A 97 22.89 -44.88 43.97
N PHE A 98 21.73 -44.61 43.41
CA PHE A 98 21.57 -43.92 42.13
C PHE A 98 20.93 -42.56 42.38
N PHE A 99 21.46 -41.55 41.69
CA PHE A 99 20.97 -40.19 41.74
C PHE A 99 20.78 -39.70 40.30
N ALA A 100 19.57 -39.22 40.01
CA ALA A 100 19.27 -38.50 38.79
C ALA A 100 18.30 -37.37 39.16
N ASP A 101 18.66 -36.14 38.82
CA ASP A 101 17.77 -34.99 38.90
C ASP A 101 17.45 -34.51 37.49
N ARG A 102 16.20 -34.09 37.25
CA ARG A 102 15.72 -33.78 35.90
C ARG A 102 16.45 -32.57 35.29
N ALA A 103 16.89 -31.61 36.10
CA ALA A 103 17.61 -30.44 35.63
C ALA A 103 19.02 -30.76 35.11
N SER A 104 19.74 -31.69 35.75
CA SER A 104 21.04 -32.20 35.31
C SER A 104 20.95 -32.89 33.96
N LEU A 105 19.91 -33.71 33.77
CA LEU A 105 19.69 -34.42 32.51
C LEU A 105 19.37 -33.43 31.38
N LEU A 106 18.43 -32.51 31.61
CA LEU A 106 18.10 -31.46 30.65
C LEU A 106 19.33 -30.61 30.30
N SER A 107 20.15 -30.27 31.29
CA SER A 107 21.36 -29.47 31.06
C SER A 107 22.38 -30.22 30.19
N VAL A 108 22.60 -31.51 30.44
CA VAL A 108 23.47 -32.35 29.61
C VAL A 108 22.92 -32.51 28.19
N ASP A 109 21.61 -32.76 28.04
CA ASP A 109 20.99 -32.99 26.74
C ASP A 109 20.96 -31.74 25.86
N LEU A 110 20.78 -30.56 26.46
CA LEU A 110 20.80 -29.27 25.77
C LEU A 110 22.22 -28.72 25.60
N GLY A 111 23.24 -29.34 26.18
CA GLY A 111 24.60 -28.80 26.19
C GLY A 111 24.75 -27.53 27.03
N ILE A 112 23.89 -27.34 28.03
CA ILE A 112 23.94 -26.22 28.97
C ILE A 112 25.07 -26.49 29.97
N GLU A 113 25.99 -25.53 30.09
CA GLU A 113 27.07 -25.60 31.08
C GLU A 113 26.52 -25.68 32.51
N GLU A 114 27.18 -26.45 33.37
CA GLU A 114 26.79 -26.67 34.78
C GLU A 114 26.52 -25.37 35.56
N LYS A 115 27.23 -24.28 35.23
CA LYS A 115 27.06 -22.96 35.86
C LYS A 115 25.66 -22.36 35.65
N TYR A 116 24.94 -22.77 34.60
CA TYR A 116 23.58 -22.30 34.30
C TYR A 116 22.49 -23.30 34.73
N LYS A 117 22.86 -24.48 35.23
CA LYS A 117 21.92 -25.47 35.80
C LYS A 117 20.94 -24.85 36.82
N PRO A 118 21.35 -23.94 37.74
CA PRO A 118 20.43 -23.34 38.69
C PRO A 118 19.24 -22.59 38.03
N VAL A 119 19.42 -22.05 36.82
CA VAL A 119 18.34 -21.39 36.05
C VAL A 119 17.31 -22.43 35.62
N ILE A 120 17.75 -23.59 35.13
CA ILE A 120 16.87 -24.70 34.76
C ILE A 120 16.16 -25.28 35.98
N GLU A 121 16.86 -25.45 37.11
CA GLU A 121 16.28 -25.92 38.36
C GLU A 121 15.17 -24.99 38.86
N LYS A 122 15.39 -23.67 38.81
CA LYS A 122 14.39 -22.66 39.20
C LYS A 122 13.11 -22.78 38.38
N HIS A 123 13.22 -23.06 37.08
CA HIS A 123 12.09 -23.15 36.16
C HIS A 123 11.68 -24.59 35.82
N ILE A 124 12.04 -25.58 36.64
CA ILE A 124 11.84 -27.01 36.32
C ILE A 124 10.38 -27.39 36.05
N LYS A 125 9.41 -26.67 36.65
CA LYS A 125 7.97 -26.83 36.39
C LYS A 125 7.58 -26.59 34.93
N PHE A 126 8.31 -25.73 34.22
CA PHE A 126 8.08 -25.49 32.79
C PHE A 126 8.24 -26.80 31.99
N PHE A 127 9.30 -27.55 32.31
CA PHE A 127 9.73 -28.75 31.58
C PHE A 127 8.90 -30.02 31.87
N ALA A 128 7.98 -29.96 32.84
CA ALA A 128 7.03 -31.05 33.08
C ALA A 128 6.02 -31.25 31.93
N ASN A 129 5.83 -30.26 31.05
CA ASN A 129 4.95 -30.40 29.89
C ASN A 129 5.77 -30.73 28.63
N LYS A 130 5.53 -31.94 28.08
CA LYS A 130 6.26 -32.46 26.91
C LYS A 130 6.20 -31.53 25.68
N GLU A 131 5.07 -30.86 25.45
CA GLU A 131 4.89 -29.97 24.29
C GLU A 131 5.69 -28.67 24.43
N ARG A 132 5.67 -28.03 25.62
CA ARG A 132 6.48 -26.83 25.90
C ARG A 132 7.97 -27.13 25.88
N THR A 133 8.35 -28.27 26.47
CA THR A 133 9.73 -28.74 26.42
C THR A 133 10.18 -28.89 24.97
N GLN A 134 9.40 -29.57 24.13
CA GLN A 134 9.73 -29.70 22.70
C GLN A 134 9.87 -28.35 22.01
N ARG A 135 8.97 -27.39 22.25
CA ARG A 135 9.11 -26.03 21.69
C ARG A 135 10.41 -25.36 22.09
N PHE A 136 10.88 -25.53 23.32
CA PHE A 136 12.16 -24.97 23.73
C PHE A 136 13.33 -25.58 22.95
N TYR A 137 13.29 -26.90 22.69
CA TYR A 137 14.28 -27.56 21.83
C TYR A 137 14.22 -27.05 20.38
N ASP A 138 13.02 -26.86 19.84
CA ASP A 138 12.79 -26.41 18.47
C ASP A 138 13.29 -24.97 18.20
N LEU A 139 13.64 -24.22 19.26
CA LEU A 139 14.28 -22.90 19.13
C LEU A 139 15.76 -22.96 18.74
N GLU A 140 16.39 -24.15 18.79
CA GLU A 140 17.78 -24.40 18.36
C GLU A 140 18.78 -23.37 18.93
N ILE A 141 18.71 -23.11 20.23
CA ILE A 141 19.56 -22.11 20.90
C ILE A 141 21.02 -22.61 20.89
N GLU A 142 21.89 -21.92 20.16
CA GLU A 142 23.31 -22.31 20.02
C GLU A 142 24.17 -21.87 21.22
N ASN A 143 23.90 -20.69 21.79
CA ASN A 143 24.72 -20.06 22.83
C ASN A 143 23.96 -19.92 24.14
N PHE A 144 23.97 -20.97 24.98
CA PHE A 144 23.30 -20.92 26.27
C PHE A 144 24.01 -19.99 27.28
N ASN A 145 23.27 -19.00 27.75
CA ASN A 145 23.58 -18.18 28.92
C ASN A 145 22.27 -17.91 29.67
N GLU A 146 22.34 -17.27 30.85
CA GLU A 146 21.15 -17.02 31.67
C GLU A 146 20.05 -16.26 30.90
N GLU A 147 20.40 -15.20 30.17
CA GLU A 147 19.46 -14.42 29.36
C GLU A 147 18.84 -15.26 28.24
N ASN A 148 19.63 -15.95 27.43
CA ASN A 148 19.15 -16.76 26.31
C ASN A 148 18.28 -17.94 26.77
N ILE A 149 18.57 -18.52 27.93
CA ILE A 149 17.71 -19.55 28.54
C ILE A 149 16.35 -18.93 28.90
N LEU A 150 16.33 -17.79 29.60
CA LEU A 150 15.10 -17.11 30.00
C LEU A 150 14.27 -16.66 28.78
N VAL A 151 14.91 -16.08 27.77
CA VAL A 151 14.27 -15.70 26.50
C VAL A 151 13.74 -16.94 25.78
N GLY A 152 14.46 -18.06 25.78
CA GLY A 152 14.00 -19.32 25.21
C GLY A 152 12.75 -19.86 25.90
N LEU A 153 12.70 -19.80 27.23
CA LEU A 153 11.54 -20.21 28.02
C LEU A 153 10.32 -19.32 27.71
N LEU A 154 10.51 -18.00 27.70
CA LEU A 154 9.46 -17.04 27.33
C LEU A 154 8.97 -17.27 25.90
N SER A 155 9.89 -17.48 24.95
CA SER A 155 9.61 -17.77 23.54
C SER A 155 8.76 -19.03 23.38
N ALA A 156 9.09 -20.11 24.11
CA ALA A 156 8.34 -21.35 24.07
C ALA A 156 6.93 -21.22 24.68
N VAL A 157 6.73 -20.38 25.71
CA VAL A 157 5.40 -20.05 26.24
C VAL A 157 4.60 -19.24 25.20
N CYS A 158 5.21 -18.23 24.59
CA CYS A 158 4.60 -17.43 23.52
C CYS A 158 4.40 -18.19 22.20
N LYS A 159 4.93 -19.41 22.09
CA LYS A 159 4.95 -20.20 20.83
C LYS A 159 5.66 -19.45 19.69
N ALA A 160 6.68 -18.66 20.03
CA ALA A 160 7.53 -17.97 19.08
C ALA A 160 8.34 -18.99 18.26
N ARG A 161 8.69 -18.62 17.02
CA ARG A 161 9.49 -19.47 16.12
C ARG A 161 11.00 -19.33 16.33
N THR A 162 11.42 -18.25 16.99
CA THR A 162 12.83 -17.91 17.20
C THR A 162 13.04 -17.47 18.63
N CYS A 163 14.24 -17.70 19.16
CA CYS A 163 14.64 -17.24 20.48
C CYS A 163 14.98 -15.75 20.41
N SER A 164 13.98 -14.88 20.57
CA SER A 164 14.14 -13.43 20.50
C SER A 164 13.20 -12.74 21.48
N PHE A 165 13.77 -11.92 22.36
CA PHE A 165 12.95 -11.17 23.33
C PHE A 165 12.05 -10.13 22.65
N GLU A 166 12.51 -9.51 21.56
CA GLU A 166 11.68 -8.62 20.75
C GLU A 166 10.47 -9.37 20.18
N GLU A 167 10.64 -10.63 19.76
CA GLU A 167 9.51 -11.44 19.27
C GLU A 167 8.54 -11.82 20.40
N VAL A 168 9.06 -12.12 21.59
CA VAL A 168 8.22 -12.34 22.80
C VAL A 168 7.36 -11.10 23.07
N VAL A 169 7.96 -9.92 23.13
CA VAL A 169 7.23 -8.67 23.40
C VAL A 169 6.25 -8.36 22.27
N ARG A 170 6.61 -8.61 21.01
CA ARG A 170 5.70 -8.49 19.87
C ARG A 170 4.44 -9.33 20.09
N ILE A 171 4.60 -10.64 20.32
CA ILE A 171 3.48 -11.57 20.52
C ILE A 171 2.62 -11.15 21.72
N VAL A 172 3.25 -10.80 22.85
CA VAL A 172 2.54 -10.38 24.07
C VAL A 172 1.67 -9.15 23.82
N LEU A 173 2.14 -8.19 23.01
CA LEU A 173 1.41 -6.97 22.68
C LEU A 173 0.40 -7.11 21.54
N THR A 174 0.63 -8.00 20.57
CA THR A 174 -0.24 -8.12 19.37
C THR A 174 -1.28 -9.24 19.44
N ASP A 175 -0.96 -10.30 20.20
CA ASP A 175 -1.76 -11.54 20.27
C ASP A 175 -2.38 -11.74 21.66
N GLY A 176 -2.05 -10.88 22.61
CA GLY A 176 -2.66 -10.81 23.93
C GLY A 176 -3.35 -9.47 24.19
N GLU A 177 -4.15 -9.42 25.26
CA GLU A 177 -4.81 -8.20 25.72
C GLU A 177 -3.86 -7.36 26.60
N LEU A 178 -4.02 -6.04 26.61
CA LEU A 178 -3.18 -5.17 27.48
C LEU A 178 -3.52 -5.33 28.97
N VAL A 179 -4.75 -5.73 29.28
CA VAL A 179 -5.26 -6.04 30.62
C VAL A 179 -5.60 -7.53 30.68
N ASP A 180 -5.28 -8.19 31.79
CA ASP A 180 -5.50 -9.63 31.99
C ASP A 180 -4.87 -10.51 30.90
N ASN A 181 -3.67 -10.14 30.46
CA ASN A 181 -2.93 -10.83 29.41
C ASN A 181 -2.63 -12.30 29.74
N ALA A 182 -3.10 -13.22 28.89
CA ALA A 182 -2.93 -14.66 29.09
C ALA A 182 -1.46 -15.11 29.10
N PHE A 183 -0.58 -14.45 28.34
CA PHE A 183 0.86 -14.79 28.35
C PHE A 183 1.50 -14.39 29.67
N LEU A 184 1.17 -13.21 30.23
CA LEU A 184 1.69 -12.81 31.54
C LEU A 184 1.21 -13.74 32.66
N GLN A 185 -0.02 -14.25 32.58
CA GLN A 185 -0.53 -15.25 33.53
C GLN A 185 0.24 -16.58 33.42
N GLU A 186 0.54 -17.04 32.21
CA GLU A 186 1.38 -18.23 32.01
C GLU A 186 2.84 -17.98 32.43
N PHE A 187 3.39 -16.78 32.23
CA PHE A 187 4.71 -16.43 32.76
C PHE A 187 4.75 -16.50 34.28
N GLU A 188 3.73 -15.99 34.97
CA GLU A 188 3.62 -16.07 36.44
C GLU A 188 3.59 -17.53 36.92
N LYS A 189 2.81 -18.38 36.26
CA LYS A 189 2.68 -19.81 36.58
C LYS A 189 4.00 -20.59 36.50
N TYR A 190 4.95 -20.13 35.69
CA TYR A 190 6.28 -20.73 35.51
C TYR A 190 7.41 -19.90 36.14
N ASP A 191 7.06 -18.94 37.01
CA ASP A 191 8.00 -18.07 37.73
C ASP A 191 8.86 -17.19 36.78
N LEU A 192 8.40 -16.96 35.54
CA LEU A 192 9.08 -16.21 34.47
C LEU A 192 8.69 -14.73 34.41
N LEU A 193 7.60 -14.30 35.06
CA LEU A 193 7.14 -12.92 34.97
C LEU A 193 8.17 -11.88 35.45
N PRO A 194 8.92 -12.09 36.56
CA PRO A 194 9.97 -11.17 36.96
C PRO A 194 11.09 -11.05 35.92
N ALA A 195 11.46 -12.17 35.27
CA ALA A 195 12.47 -12.18 34.22
C ALA A 195 12.01 -11.41 32.98
N PHE A 196 10.73 -11.54 32.59
CA PHE A 196 10.15 -10.77 31.49
C PHE A 196 10.30 -9.25 31.73
N TRP A 197 9.95 -8.76 32.92
CA TRP A 197 10.06 -7.33 33.24
C TRP A 197 11.50 -6.84 33.33
N GLN A 198 12.41 -7.66 33.88
CA GLN A 198 13.84 -7.37 33.88
C GLN A 198 14.39 -7.26 32.45
N LEU A 199 13.95 -8.13 31.54
CA LEU A 199 14.32 -8.04 30.13
C LEU A 199 13.70 -6.81 29.46
N CYS A 200 12.48 -6.39 29.82
CA CYS A 200 11.92 -5.11 29.36
C CYS A 200 12.77 -3.91 29.82
N GLU A 201 13.28 -3.93 31.05
CA GLU A 201 14.22 -2.92 31.55
C GLU A 201 15.53 -2.93 30.74
N GLN A 202 16.13 -4.09 30.52
CA GLN A 202 17.39 -4.21 29.79
C GLN A 202 17.28 -3.79 28.32
N HIS A 203 16.24 -4.26 27.63
CA HIS A 203 16.06 -4.05 26.19
C HIS A 203 15.40 -2.71 25.85
N PHE A 204 14.49 -2.22 26.70
CA PHE A 204 13.70 -1.01 26.41
C PHE A 204 13.84 0.09 27.48
N GLY A 205 14.65 -0.09 28.52
CA GLY A 205 14.83 0.91 29.58
C GLY A 205 13.58 1.13 30.44
N TYR A 206 12.65 0.17 30.47
CA TYR A 206 11.38 0.28 31.18
C TYR A 206 11.53 -0.05 32.68
N THR A 207 11.46 0.97 33.54
CA THR A 207 11.79 0.87 34.98
C THR A 207 10.61 1.20 35.92
N ASP A 208 9.38 0.86 35.52
CA ASP A 208 8.21 1.20 36.34
C ASP A 208 8.11 0.38 37.64
N THR A 209 7.81 1.05 38.76
CA THR A 209 7.60 0.41 40.07
C THR A 209 6.41 -0.57 40.10
N LYS A 210 5.43 -0.39 39.21
CA LYS A 210 4.28 -1.27 39.02
C LYS A 210 4.15 -1.58 37.53
N PRO A 211 4.99 -2.50 37.02
CA PRO A 211 5.07 -2.74 35.59
C PRO A 211 3.74 -3.27 35.05
N SER A 212 3.31 -2.69 33.93
CA SER A 212 2.14 -3.11 33.17
C SER A 212 2.40 -2.97 31.66
N LEU A 213 1.66 -3.74 30.84
CA LEU A 213 1.78 -3.65 29.38
C LEU A 213 1.32 -2.30 28.85
N GLU A 214 0.28 -1.71 29.45
CA GLU A 214 -0.22 -0.37 29.11
C GLU A 214 0.90 0.68 29.22
N ARG A 215 1.60 0.72 30.36
CA ARG A 215 2.67 1.70 30.60
C ARG A 215 3.94 1.39 29.81
N LEU A 216 4.22 0.12 29.53
CA LEU A 216 5.27 -0.27 28.59
C LEU A 216 4.94 0.27 27.19
N LEU A 217 3.74 0.04 26.69
CA LEU A 217 3.28 0.47 25.37
C LEU A 217 3.38 2.00 25.22
N VAL A 218 2.88 2.75 26.21
CA VAL A 218 3.01 4.22 26.24
C VAL A 218 4.49 4.64 26.21
N THR A 219 5.36 4.00 27.00
CA THR A 219 6.81 4.25 27.00
C THR A 219 7.43 4.04 25.60
N LEU A 220 7.07 2.95 24.92
CA LEU A 220 7.58 2.66 23.57
C LEU A 220 7.17 3.76 22.58
N PHE A 221 5.87 4.05 22.49
CA PHE A 221 5.35 5.03 21.53
C PHE A 221 5.80 6.46 21.84
N VAL A 222 5.79 6.90 23.10
CA VAL A 222 6.25 8.24 23.50
C VAL A 222 7.74 8.41 23.22
N THR A 223 8.56 7.41 23.52
CA THR A 223 10.00 7.46 23.24
C THR A 223 10.27 7.56 21.74
N TYR A 224 9.52 6.82 20.92
CA TYR A 224 9.59 6.93 19.47
C TYR A 224 9.21 8.35 19.03
N THR A 225 8.03 8.84 19.42
CA THR A 225 7.55 10.19 19.07
C THR A 225 8.56 11.28 19.43
N GLY A 226 9.16 11.23 20.62
CA GLY A 226 10.15 12.21 21.07
C GLY A 226 11.44 12.26 20.24
N ARG A 227 11.71 11.26 19.40
CA ARG A 227 12.88 11.23 18.50
C ARG A 227 12.60 11.81 17.11
N TYR A 228 11.34 11.89 16.71
CA TYR A 228 10.91 12.36 15.39
C TYR A 228 10.17 13.70 15.43
N VAL A 229 9.58 14.07 16.57
CA VAL A 229 9.04 15.42 16.77
C VAL A 229 10.19 16.38 17.05
N GLN A 230 10.30 17.47 16.29
CA GLN A 230 11.37 18.47 16.42
C GLN A 230 11.04 19.57 17.45
N ALA A 231 10.33 19.20 18.51
CA ALA A 231 9.89 20.08 19.59
C ALA A 231 9.91 19.35 20.93
N GLU A 232 9.80 20.09 22.03
CA GLU A 232 9.63 19.49 23.34
C GLU A 232 8.29 18.73 23.44
N LEU A 233 8.36 17.49 23.93
CA LEU A 233 7.16 16.73 24.26
C LEU A 233 6.40 17.38 25.43
N PRO A 234 5.07 17.21 25.50
CA PRO A 234 4.27 17.65 26.63
C PRO A 234 4.86 17.17 27.96
N ALA A 235 4.86 18.03 28.98
CA ALA A 235 5.48 17.73 30.28
C ALA A 235 4.98 16.41 30.89
N ALA A 236 3.69 16.09 30.70
CA ALA A 236 3.08 14.85 31.18
C ALA A 236 3.62 13.58 30.50
N TRP A 237 4.25 13.70 29.33
CA TRP A 237 4.80 12.57 28.58
C TRP A 237 6.27 12.31 28.92
N LYS A 238 6.99 13.31 29.46
CA LYS A 238 8.43 13.23 29.73
C LYS A 238 8.81 12.03 30.63
N SER A 239 7.94 11.64 31.56
CA SER A 239 8.17 10.47 32.44
C SER A 239 8.14 9.11 31.73
N PHE A 240 7.64 9.05 30.50
CA PHE A 240 7.58 7.84 29.68
C PHE A 240 8.71 7.76 28.64
N VAL A 241 9.61 8.76 28.60
CA VAL A 241 10.73 8.74 27.67
C VAL A 241 11.84 7.84 28.22
N SER A 242 12.20 6.81 27.46
CA SER A 242 13.27 5.88 27.78
C SER A 242 14.60 6.29 27.14
N TYR A 243 15.69 6.00 27.84
CA TYR A 243 17.07 6.19 27.35
C TYR A 243 17.48 5.13 26.31
N LYS A 244 16.77 4.00 26.20
CA LYS A 244 17.01 2.94 25.19
C LYS A 244 16.25 3.19 23.88
N SER A 245 16.26 4.44 23.40
CA SER A 245 15.44 4.85 22.25
C SER A 245 15.77 4.10 20.95
N GLY A 246 17.02 3.73 20.72
CA GLY A 246 17.41 3.00 19.51
C GLY A 246 16.77 1.62 19.41
N ASN A 247 16.67 0.92 20.54
CA ASN A 247 16.01 -0.39 20.63
C ASN A 247 14.52 -0.25 20.38
N ILE A 248 13.89 0.75 21.00
CA ILE A 248 12.45 1.02 20.86
C ILE A 248 12.09 1.37 19.41
N ILE A 249 12.88 2.24 18.77
CA ILE A 249 12.65 2.62 17.36
C ILE A 249 12.80 1.40 16.46
N ALA A 250 13.88 0.62 16.59
CA ALA A 250 14.08 -0.57 15.78
C ALA A 250 12.94 -1.59 15.97
N PHE A 251 12.46 -1.76 17.21
CA PHE A 251 11.32 -2.62 17.51
C PHE A 251 10.04 -2.14 16.83
N LEU A 252 9.63 -0.88 17.05
CA LEU A 252 8.39 -0.34 16.48
C LEU A 252 8.42 -0.26 14.95
N ASP A 253 9.54 0.12 14.34
CA ASP A 253 9.71 0.08 12.87
C ASP A 253 9.50 -1.34 12.34
N SER A 254 9.97 -2.36 13.06
CA SER A 254 9.77 -3.76 12.66
C SER A 254 8.31 -4.23 12.71
N LEU A 255 7.44 -3.54 13.47
CA LEU A 255 6.00 -3.76 13.44
C LEU A 255 5.35 -2.92 12.34
N MET A 256 5.67 -1.63 12.31
CA MET A 256 5.12 -0.62 11.40
C MET A 256 5.32 -1.01 9.93
N ASN A 257 6.54 -1.42 9.56
CA ASN A 257 6.91 -1.74 8.18
C ASN A 257 6.58 -3.19 7.78
N SER A 258 6.11 -4.03 8.70
CA SER A 258 5.78 -5.43 8.41
C SER A 258 4.38 -5.58 7.85
N VAL A 259 4.24 -6.23 6.69
CA VAL A 259 2.92 -6.58 6.11
C VAL A 259 2.04 -7.37 7.09
N LEU A 260 2.65 -8.20 7.95
CA LEU A 260 1.94 -9.01 8.94
C LEU A 260 1.47 -8.21 10.16
N TYR A 261 2.26 -7.21 10.60
CA TYR A 261 2.06 -6.55 11.89
C TYR A 261 1.62 -5.09 11.79
N ARG A 262 1.68 -4.46 10.60
CA ARG A 262 1.35 -3.04 10.39
C ARG A 262 -0.06 -2.65 10.85
N ASP A 263 -1.05 -3.53 10.68
CA ASP A 263 -2.42 -3.23 11.10
C ASP A 263 -2.59 -3.41 12.62
N LYS A 264 -1.78 -4.27 13.25
CA LYS A 264 -1.67 -4.39 14.71
C LYS A 264 -0.96 -3.17 15.31
N TYR A 265 0.10 -2.68 14.66
CA TYR A 265 0.75 -1.42 15.00
C TYR A 265 -0.26 -0.27 15.00
N ASP A 266 -1.09 -0.16 13.95
CA ASP A 266 -2.12 0.87 13.86
C ASP A 266 -3.10 0.84 15.04
N ALA A 267 -3.51 -0.35 15.46
CA ALA A 267 -4.41 -0.52 16.61
C ALA A 267 -3.74 -0.08 17.93
N LEU A 268 -2.48 -0.47 18.15
CA LEU A 268 -1.71 -0.08 19.32
C LEU A 268 -1.43 1.45 19.34
N SER A 269 -1.06 2.01 18.19
CA SER A 269 -0.87 3.44 17.98
C SER A 269 -2.15 4.21 18.30
N ALA A 270 -3.30 3.78 17.79
CA ALA A 270 -4.60 4.41 18.06
C ALA A 270 -4.99 4.34 19.54
N HIS A 271 -4.72 3.22 20.21
CA HIS A 271 -4.96 3.04 21.64
C HIS A 271 -4.16 4.04 22.48
N VAL A 272 -2.83 4.13 22.25
CA VAL A 272 -1.96 5.10 22.92
C VAL A 272 -2.37 6.54 22.58
N ALA A 273 -2.72 6.80 21.31
CA ALA A 273 -3.14 8.13 20.87
C ALA A 273 -4.37 8.63 21.63
N LYS A 274 -5.33 7.74 21.86
CA LYS A 274 -6.54 8.02 22.65
C LYS A 274 -6.21 8.27 24.12
N GLY A 275 -5.39 7.41 24.74
CA GLY A 275 -5.01 7.52 26.14
C GLY A 275 -4.25 8.81 26.47
N LEU A 276 -3.39 9.27 25.54
CA LEU A 276 -2.60 10.50 25.70
C LEU A 276 -3.27 11.76 25.14
N ASN A 277 -4.44 11.65 24.51
CA ASN A 277 -5.11 12.73 23.78
C ASN A 277 -4.17 13.42 22.77
N VAL A 278 -3.46 12.62 21.96
CA VAL A 278 -2.37 13.06 21.07
C VAL A 278 -2.82 14.16 20.11
N LEU A 279 -4.02 14.05 19.53
CA LEU A 279 -4.53 15.07 18.60
C LEU A 279 -4.59 16.46 19.24
N SER A 280 -5.07 16.55 20.48
CA SER A 280 -5.11 17.82 21.20
C SER A 280 -3.71 18.33 21.56
N ALA A 281 -2.77 17.42 21.88
CA ALA A 281 -1.39 17.79 22.17
C ALA A 281 -0.68 18.36 20.93
N PHE A 282 -0.85 17.70 19.78
CA PHE A 282 -0.21 18.10 18.52
C PHE A 282 -0.87 19.30 17.86
N ALA A 283 -2.18 19.52 18.05
CA ALA A 283 -2.86 20.71 17.51
C ALA A 283 -2.28 22.04 18.02
N GLY A 284 -1.60 22.03 19.18
CA GLY A 284 -0.90 23.21 19.72
C GLY A 284 0.56 23.34 19.28
N MET A 285 1.12 22.35 18.56
CA MET A 285 2.51 22.37 18.09
C MET A 285 2.61 23.04 16.72
N ARG A 286 3.83 23.47 16.35
CA ARG A 286 4.07 23.92 14.98
C ARG A 286 4.07 22.73 14.05
N VAL A 287 3.51 22.93 12.86
CA VAL A 287 3.39 21.87 11.86
C VAL A 287 4.76 21.41 11.35
N ASP A 288 5.75 22.33 11.25
CA ASP A 288 7.14 22.01 10.93
C ASP A 288 7.69 20.88 11.81
N ASP A 289 7.39 20.93 13.11
CA ASP A 289 7.95 20.02 14.10
C ASP A 289 7.37 18.61 14.01
N LEU A 290 6.29 18.41 13.25
CA LEU A 290 5.55 17.15 13.13
C LEU A 290 5.80 16.43 11.80
N VAL A 291 6.37 17.08 10.78
CA VAL A 291 6.46 16.55 9.41
C VAL A 291 7.14 15.18 9.33
N GLU A 292 8.18 14.97 10.13
CA GLU A 292 8.96 13.72 10.16
C GLU A 292 8.36 12.63 11.06
N CYS A 293 7.30 12.92 11.81
CA CYS A 293 6.67 11.98 12.73
C CYS A 293 5.53 11.20 12.05
N ASP A 294 5.56 9.89 12.11
CA ASP A 294 4.52 8.99 11.61
C ASP A 294 4.05 7.99 12.68
N THR A 295 4.30 8.29 13.96
CA THR A 295 3.92 7.43 15.08
C THR A 295 2.41 7.30 15.25
N PHE A 296 1.67 8.37 14.96
CA PHE A 296 0.23 8.45 15.16
C PHE A 296 -0.46 9.09 13.95
N LEU A 297 -1.62 8.55 13.56
CA LEU A 297 -2.48 9.14 12.52
C LEU A 297 -2.88 10.59 12.83
N ALA A 298 -2.88 10.97 14.11
CA ALA A 298 -3.14 12.35 14.56
C ALA A 298 -2.18 13.38 13.94
N VAL A 299 -0.96 12.99 13.55
CA VAL A 299 -0.03 13.87 12.84
C VAL A 299 -0.60 14.27 11.48
N ASP A 300 -1.07 13.29 10.70
CA ASP A 300 -1.69 13.54 9.39
C ASP A 300 -2.95 14.38 9.54
N GLN A 301 -3.74 14.20 10.60
CA GLN A 301 -4.92 15.03 10.88
C GLN A 301 -4.56 16.52 11.07
N VAL A 302 -3.47 16.81 11.80
CA VAL A 302 -2.97 18.18 11.99
C VAL A 302 -2.42 18.75 10.67
N LEU A 303 -1.63 17.97 9.93
CA LEU A 303 -1.07 18.37 8.64
C LEU A 303 -2.16 18.65 7.60
N VAL A 304 -3.15 17.76 7.47
CA VAL A 304 -4.29 17.93 6.56
C VAL A 304 -5.08 19.19 6.90
N LYS A 305 -5.38 19.42 8.19
CA LYS A 305 -6.07 20.65 8.61
C LYS A 305 -5.29 21.91 8.25
N TRP A 306 -3.96 21.88 8.41
CA TRP A 306 -3.09 22.99 8.01
C TRP A 306 -3.10 23.19 6.49
N LEU A 307 -2.99 22.13 5.70
CA LEU A 307 -3.03 22.18 4.24
C LEU A 307 -4.34 22.76 3.71
N ILE A 308 -5.49 22.31 4.23
CA ILE A 308 -6.81 22.88 3.91
C ILE A 308 -6.81 24.38 4.19
N GLY A 309 -6.33 24.80 5.37
CA GLY A 309 -6.29 26.22 5.75
C GLY A 309 -5.43 27.07 4.81
N ARG A 310 -4.28 26.54 4.34
CA ARG A 310 -3.42 27.23 3.37
C ARG A 310 -4.08 27.35 2.00
N LEU A 311 -4.64 26.26 1.50
CA LEU A 311 -5.30 26.24 0.20
C LEU A 311 -6.54 27.14 0.17
N VAL A 312 -7.38 27.09 1.20
CA VAL A 312 -8.57 27.96 1.33
C VAL A 312 -8.18 29.44 1.43
N SER A 313 -6.99 29.74 1.97
CA SER A 313 -6.44 31.10 2.02
C SER A 313 -5.62 31.46 0.77
N GLU A 314 -5.59 30.59 -0.24
CA GLU A 314 -4.81 30.72 -1.48
C GLU A 314 -3.29 30.94 -1.24
N ASP A 315 -2.77 30.49 -0.10
CA ASP A 315 -1.35 30.58 0.29
C ASP A 315 -0.54 29.44 -0.35
N ILE A 316 -0.41 29.49 -1.67
CA ILE A 316 0.32 28.48 -2.47
C ILE A 316 1.83 28.51 -2.27
N GLY A 317 2.37 29.61 -1.73
CA GLY A 317 3.80 29.78 -1.45
C GLY A 317 4.25 29.18 -0.11
N ALA A 318 3.34 28.56 0.65
CA ALA A 318 3.63 28.00 1.95
C ALA A 318 4.68 26.88 1.87
N ILE A 319 5.70 26.98 2.71
CA ILE A 319 6.75 25.98 2.89
C ILE A 319 6.70 25.50 4.34
N VAL A 320 6.78 24.19 4.54
CA VAL A 320 6.79 23.56 5.87
C VAL A 320 7.90 22.52 5.94
N ASN A 321 8.78 22.67 6.93
CA ASN A 321 9.99 21.86 7.06
C ASN A 321 10.81 21.70 5.75
N GLY A 322 10.87 22.78 4.94
CA GLY A 322 11.57 22.79 3.66
C GLY A 322 10.81 22.17 2.48
N PHE A 323 9.58 21.68 2.67
CA PHE A 323 8.74 21.12 1.61
C PHE A 323 7.68 22.12 1.17
N THR A 324 7.46 22.24 -0.14
CA THR A 324 6.26 22.86 -0.70
C THR A 324 5.01 22.04 -0.38
N ILE A 325 3.82 22.60 -0.57
CA ILE A 325 2.54 21.88 -0.38
C ILE A 325 2.51 20.57 -1.19
N SER A 326 2.91 20.60 -2.45
CA SER A 326 2.92 19.40 -3.33
C SER A 326 3.87 18.32 -2.82
N GLU A 327 5.10 18.71 -2.45
CA GLU A 327 6.11 17.77 -1.94
C GLU A 327 5.71 17.20 -0.58
N LEU A 328 5.05 17.98 0.28
CA LEU A 328 4.52 17.50 1.55
C LEU A 328 3.44 16.43 1.33
N CYS A 329 2.48 16.70 0.43
CA CYS A 329 1.44 15.72 0.07
C CYS A 329 2.06 14.40 -0.42
N GLU A 330 3.05 14.48 -1.30
CA GLU A 330 3.76 13.31 -1.82
C GLU A 330 4.51 12.55 -0.72
N LYS A 331 5.29 13.25 0.12
CA LYS A 331 6.01 12.66 1.24
C LYS A 331 5.05 11.91 2.16
N ARG A 332 3.99 12.57 2.63
CA ARG A 332 3.05 11.97 3.60
C ARG A 332 2.25 10.82 3.01
N ALA A 333 1.86 10.89 1.73
CA ALA A 333 1.19 9.78 1.05
C ALA A 333 2.06 8.50 0.97
N LYS A 334 3.40 8.64 1.04
CA LYS A 334 4.35 7.52 1.03
C LYS A 334 4.77 7.02 2.41
N MET A 335 4.44 7.73 3.49
CA MET A 335 4.72 7.30 4.87
C MET A 335 3.73 6.22 5.34
N HIS A 336 3.95 5.66 6.54
CA HIS A 336 3.20 4.51 7.06
C HIS A 336 1.67 4.64 6.96
N PHE A 337 1.12 5.78 7.41
CA PHE A 337 -0.31 6.06 7.39
C PHE A 337 -0.85 6.49 6.01
N GLY A 338 0.01 6.64 4.99
CA GLY A 338 -0.38 6.95 3.62
C GLY A 338 -1.36 5.93 3.02
N ARG A 339 -1.40 4.69 3.53
CA ARG A 339 -2.45 3.71 3.15
C ARG A 339 -3.87 4.15 3.54
N LYS A 340 -4.02 4.97 4.59
CA LYS A 340 -5.29 5.54 5.06
C LYS A 340 -5.50 6.96 4.56
N THR A 341 -4.44 7.76 4.46
CA THR A 341 -4.52 9.19 4.14
C THR A 341 -4.11 9.54 2.71
N GLY A 342 -3.60 8.59 1.93
CA GLY A 342 -3.05 8.83 0.59
C GLY A 342 -4.04 9.46 -0.36
N LYS A 343 -5.31 9.01 -0.35
CA LYS A 343 -6.39 9.64 -1.13
C LYS A 343 -6.64 11.09 -0.73
N THR A 344 -6.58 11.38 0.57
CA THR A 344 -6.69 12.76 1.09
C THR A 344 -5.55 13.63 0.56
N TYR A 345 -4.32 13.16 0.62
CA TYR A 345 -3.17 13.91 0.08
C TYR A 345 -3.20 14.07 -1.44
N GLN A 346 -3.72 13.07 -2.17
CA GLN A 346 -3.94 13.18 -3.62
C GLN A 346 -5.01 14.22 -3.96
N MET A 347 -6.13 14.23 -3.25
CA MET A 347 -7.17 15.27 -3.37
C MET A 347 -6.60 16.67 -3.09
N LEU A 348 -5.83 16.83 -2.01
CA LEU A 348 -5.18 18.09 -1.66
C LEU A 348 -4.16 18.54 -2.72
N SER A 349 -3.43 17.61 -3.32
CA SER A 349 -2.49 17.90 -4.42
C SER A 349 -3.21 18.39 -5.68
N SER A 350 -4.36 17.81 -6.01
CA SER A 350 -5.21 18.28 -7.12
C SER A 350 -5.79 19.66 -6.83
N ALA A 351 -6.28 19.90 -5.61
CA ALA A 351 -6.73 21.24 -5.20
C ALA A 351 -5.60 22.27 -5.29
N TYR A 352 -4.40 21.95 -4.79
CA TYR A 352 -3.23 22.83 -4.90
C TYR A 352 -2.92 23.21 -6.35
N SER A 353 -2.97 22.25 -7.26
CA SER A 353 -2.69 22.49 -8.68
C SER A 353 -3.73 23.43 -9.32
N MET A 354 -4.99 23.37 -8.89
CA MET A 354 -6.03 24.30 -9.35
C MET A 354 -5.89 25.68 -8.74
N VAL A 355 -5.67 25.78 -7.41
CA VAL A 355 -5.49 27.06 -6.72
C VAL A 355 -4.28 27.81 -7.25
N LYS A 356 -3.20 27.11 -7.58
CA LYS A 356 -2.01 27.70 -8.20
C LYS A 356 -2.30 28.40 -9.53
N GLU A 357 -3.27 27.91 -10.28
CA GLU A 357 -3.63 28.42 -11.62
C GLU A 357 -4.97 29.18 -11.58
N ALA A 358 -5.40 29.65 -10.41
CA ALA A 358 -6.68 30.33 -10.22
C ALA A 358 -6.78 31.67 -10.98
N ASP A 359 -5.68 32.39 -11.15
CA ASP A 359 -5.61 33.64 -11.94
C ASP A 359 -5.56 33.36 -13.45
N TYR A 360 -6.56 32.62 -13.95
CA TYR A 360 -6.58 32.11 -15.31
C TYR A 360 -6.94 33.21 -16.32
N HIS A 361 -6.19 33.23 -17.42
CA HIS A 361 -6.45 34.11 -18.56
C HIS A 361 -6.38 33.32 -19.85
N ALA A 362 -7.44 33.39 -20.66
CA ALA A 362 -7.46 32.75 -21.97
C ALA A 362 -6.45 33.41 -22.93
N ALA A 363 -5.89 32.63 -23.85
CA ALA A 363 -5.06 33.18 -24.92
C ALA A 363 -5.93 33.91 -25.97
N ASP A 364 -5.35 34.87 -26.68
CA ASP A 364 -6.03 35.59 -27.75
C ASP A 364 -6.06 34.78 -29.06
N GLY A 365 -7.25 34.43 -29.51
CA GLY A 365 -7.48 33.74 -30.78
C GLY A 365 -7.48 32.21 -30.68
N LEU A 366 -8.17 31.56 -31.63
CA LEU A 366 -8.48 30.13 -31.52
C LEU A 366 -7.24 29.22 -31.49
N LYS A 367 -6.29 29.41 -32.41
CA LYS A 367 -5.11 28.54 -32.48
C LYS A 367 -4.21 28.66 -31.23
N PRO A 368 -3.91 29.87 -30.71
CA PRO A 368 -3.26 30.02 -29.41
C PRO A 368 -4.01 29.37 -28.25
N ILE A 369 -5.35 29.49 -28.20
CA ILE A 369 -6.17 28.80 -27.19
C ILE A 369 -5.99 27.27 -27.29
N ILE A 370 -6.08 26.71 -28.49
CA ILE A 370 -5.87 25.28 -28.72
C ILE A 370 -4.46 24.87 -28.27
N ASP A 371 -3.42 25.57 -28.72
CA ASP A 371 -2.03 25.21 -28.40
C ASP A 371 -1.77 25.25 -26.89
N ARG A 372 -2.27 26.28 -26.21
CA ARG A 372 -2.16 26.39 -24.76
C ARG A 372 -2.98 25.31 -24.05
N TYR A 373 -4.18 25.00 -24.53
CA TYR A 373 -5.01 23.95 -23.95
C TYR A 373 -4.34 22.59 -24.02
N LEU A 374 -3.76 22.22 -25.17
CA LEU A 374 -3.05 20.95 -25.34
C LEU A 374 -1.76 20.88 -24.51
N ALA A 375 -1.09 22.02 -24.29
CA ALA A 375 0.17 22.08 -23.54
C ALA A 375 -0.03 22.11 -22.03
N ALA A 376 -1.05 22.83 -21.54
CA ALA A 376 -1.20 23.15 -20.11
C ALA A 376 -2.66 23.17 -19.63
N ASP A 377 -3.57 23.86 -20.32
CA ASP A 377 -4.88 24.16 -19.71
C ASP A 377 -5.76 22.91 -19.53
N TYR A 378 -5.56 21.83 -20.30
CA TYR A 378 -6.23 20.54 -20.05
C TYR A 378 -6.00 20.02 -18.61
N ASN A 379 -4.90 20.43 -17.96
CA ASN A 379 -4.59 20.03 -16.60
C ASN A 379 -5.62 20.61 -15.61
N MET A 380 -6.24 21.77 -15.87
CA MET A 380 -7.32 22.27 -15.02
C MET A 380 -8.51 21.30 -15.01
N ASP A 381 -8.90 20.81 -16.18
CA ASP A 381 -9.96 19.79 -16.31
C ASP A 381 -9.56 18.45 -15.68
N GLN A 382 -8.30 18.05 -15.78
CA GLN A 382 -7.75 16.84 -15.17
C GLN A 382 -7.71 16.92 -13.64
N GLN A 383 -7.23 18.02 -13.07
CA GLN A 383 -7.11 18.18 -11.62
C GLN A 383 -8.48 18.37 -10.98
N TYR A 384 -9.42 19.05 -11.64
CA TYR A 384 -10.79 19.11 -11.18
C TYR A 384 -11.45 17.72 -11.12
N ARG A 385 -11.26 16.91 -12.16
CA ARG A 385 -11.70 15.50 -12.15
C ARG A 385 -11.05 14.70 -11.04
N LYS A 386 -9.71 14.79 -10.89
CA LYS A 386 -8.95 14.04 -9.89
C LYS A 386 -9.31 14.44 -8.46
N PHE A 387 -9.52 15.74 -8.21
CA PHE A 387 -10.01 16.24 -6.92
C PHE A 387 -11.28 15.51 -6.51
N TYR A 388 -12.30 15.50 -7.38
CA TYR A 388 -13.56 14.84 -7.08
C TYR A 388 -13.49 13.32 -7.03
N TYR A 389 -12.70 12.70 -7.91
CA TYR A 389 -12.46 11.26 -7.88
C TYR A 389 -11.94 10.81 -6.50
N TYR A 390 -11.04 11.59 -5.88
CA TYR A 390 -10.55 11.28 -4.54
C TYR A 390 -11.47 11.77 -3.42
N TYR A 391 -12.13 12.91 -3.59
CA TYR A 391 -13.11 13.48 -2.65
C TYR A 391 -14.25 12.51 -2.37
N ASP A 392 -14.83 11.91 -3.42
CA ASP A 392 -15.97 11.00 -3.33
C ASP A 392 -15.61 9.66 -2.66
N GLN A 393 -14.31 9.37 -2.50
CA GLN A 393 -13.80 8.17 -1.84
C GLN A 393 -13.42 8.40 -0.37
N LEU A 394 -13.55 9.62 0.14
CA LEU A 394 -13.29 9.94 1.54
C LEU A 394 -14.44 9.43 2.43
N GLU A 395 -14.12 8.94 3.62
CA GLU A 395 -15.13 8.50 4.59
C GLU A 395 -15.97 9.66 5.14
N SER A 396 -15.41 10.88 5.16
CA SER A 396 -16.06 12.11 5.60
C SER A 396 -15.52 13.30 4.82
N THR A 397 -16.42 14.20 4.41
CA THR A 397 -16.10 15.37 3.59
C THR A 397 -16.23 16.70 4.34
N GLU A 398 -16.81 16.70 5.54
CA GLU A 398 -17.21 17.92 6.27
C GLU A 398 -16.07 18.94 6.43
N SER A 399 -14.85 18.49 6.74
CA SER A 399 -13.69 19.38 6.92
C SER A 399 -13.16 19.95 5.61
N PHE A 400 -13.56 19.40 4.47
CA PHE A 400 -13.08 19.76 3.13
C PHE A 400 -14.08 20.61 2.35
N GLU A 401 -15.31 20.79 2.84
CA GLU A 401 -16.34 21.58 2.16
C GLU A 401 -15.86 23.00 1.75
N PRO A 402 -15.16 23.78 2.60
CA PRO A 402 -14.64 25.09 2.18
C PRO A 402 -13.62 25.01 1.03
N LEU A 403 -12.81 23.95 1.00
CA LEU A 403 -11.86 23.73 -0.09
C LEU A 403 -12.58 23.29 -1.36
N ARG A 404 -13.62 22.45 -1.25
CA ARG A 404 -14.47 22.03 -2.36
C ARG A 404 -15.20 23.22 -2.98
N GLU A 405 -15.73 24.13 -2.17
CA GLU A 405 -16.32 25.40 -2.63
C GLU A 405 -15.32 26.26 -3.40
N LEU A 406 -14.09 26.41 -2.90
CA LEU A 406 -13.02 27.13 -3.61
C LEU A 406 -12.69 26.48 -4.96
N VAL A 407 -12.55 25.16 -4.99
CA VAL A 407 -12.27 24.39 -6.22
C VAL A 407 -13.39 24.56 -7.25
N GLU A 408 -14.66 24.48 -6.86
CA GLU A 408 -15.80 24.77 -7.75
C GLU A 408 -15.77 26.19 -8.29
N ASN A 409 -15.48 27.17 -7.42
CA ASN A 409 -15.43 28.58 -7.80
C ASN A 409 -14.34 28.83 -8.83
N ILE A 410 -13.13 28.33 -8.61
CA ILE A 410 -12.02 28.45 -9.57
C ILE A 410 -12.39 27.81 -10.91
N TYR A 411 -12.90 26.58 -10.89
CA TYR A 411 -13.24 25.88 -12.13
C TYR A 411 -14.34 26.61 -12.92
N THR A 412 -15.38 27.06 -12.23
CA THR A 412 -16.56 27.66 -12.89
C THR A 412 -16.32 29.11 -13.30
N ASN A 413 -15.82 29.93 -12.38
CA ASN A 413 -15.83 31.39 -12.49
C ASN A 413 -14.51 31.98 -12.98
N GLU A 414 -13.38 31.31 -12.76
CA GLU A 414 -12.08 31.79 -13.24
C GLU A 414 -11.65 31.05 -14.51
N TYR A 415 -11.81 29.73 -14.55
CA TYR A 415 -11.39 28.94 -15.69
C TYR A 415 -12.42 28.92 -16.82
N LEU A 416 -13.60 28.31 -16.61
CA LEU A 416 -14.61 28.17 -17.67
C LEU A 416 -15.21 29.50 -18.11
N ALA A 417 -15.49 30.43 -17.19
CA ALA A 417 -16.07 31.74 -17.54
C ALA A 417 -15.14 32.60 -18.40
N CYS A 418 -13.81 32.41 -18.32
CA CYS A 418 -12.83 33.08 -19.18
C CYS A 418 -12.56 32.31 -20.48
N LEU A 419 -12.39 30.99 -20.40
CA LEU A 419 -12.03 30.16 -21.55
C LEU A 419 -13.16 30.08 -22.59
N LEU A 420 -14.41 29.87 -22.16
CA LEU A 420 -15.51 29.59 -23.08
C LEU A 420 -15.88 30.77 -23.98
N PRO A 421 -15.99 32.02 -23.49
CA PRO A 421 -16.24 33.15 -24.37
C PRO A 421 -15.10 33.39 -25.37
N ALA A 422 -13.84 33.24 -24.94
CA ALA A 422 -12.68 33.40 -25.82
C ALA A 422 -12.63 32.32 -26.92
N TRP A 423 -12.92 31.06 -26.57
CA TRP A 423 -13.09 29.97 -27.52
C TRP A 423 -14.18 30.27 -28.54
N ASN A 424 -15.36 30.70 -28.09
CA ASN A 424 -16.50 30.97 -28.95
C ASN A 424 -16.29 32.17 -29.87
N ALA A 425 -15.60 33.22 -29.40
CA ALA A 425 -15.16 34.31 -30.27
C ALA A 425 -14.15 33.83 -31.34
N GLY A 426 -13.27 32.89 -30.99
CA GLY A 426 -12.27 32.32 -31.89
C GLY A 426 -12.86 31.39 -32.95
N ILE A 427 -13.80 30.52 -32.57
CA ILE A 427 -14.35 29.48 -33.46
C ILE A 427 -15.23 30.05 -34.57
N GLN A 428 -15.74 31.27 -34.40
CA GLN A 428 -16.50 31.98 -35.44
C GLN A 428 -15.63 32.38 -36.65
N GLN A 429 -14.33 32.56 -36.46
CA GLN A 429 -13.42 33.04 -37.50
C GLN A 429 -13.27 32.02 -38.65
N ASP A 430 -13.15 32.48 -39.89
CA ASP A 430 -13.10 31.62 -41.09
C ASP A 430 -12.06 30.50 -41.00
N ALA A 431 -10.88 30.82 -40.46
CA ALA A 431 -9.76 29.89 -40.33
C ALA A 431 -9.97 28.77 -39.28
N ALA A 432 -11.01 28.83 -38.45
CA ALA A 432 -11.23 27.90 -37.34
C ALA A 432 -11.21 26.43 -37.79
N PHE A 433 -11.88 26.12 -38.90
CA PHE A 433 -11.99 24.76 -39.46
C PHE A 433 -10.76 24.30 -40.25
N SER A 434 -9.65 25.03 -40.14
CA SER A 434 -8.35 24.67 -40.72
C SER A 434 -7.21 24.72 -39.68
N ALA A 435 -7.52 25.07 -38.43
CA ALA A 435 -6.53 25.24 -37.37
C ALA A 435 -5.94 23.90 -36.89
N ILE A 436 -6.77 22.85 -36.88
CA ILE A 436 -6.44 21.47 -36.53
C ILE A 436 -7.26 20.52 -37.41
N PRO A 437 -6.89 19.22 -37.52
CA PRO A 437 -7.68 18.23 -38.26
C PRO A 437 -9.14 18.20 -37.80
N LEU A 438 -10.05 18.01 -38.75
CA LEU A 438 -11.48 17.90 -38.45
C LEU A 438 -11.86 16.45 -38.17
N GLN A 439 -12.76 16.21 -37.22
CA GLN A 439 -13.27 14.88 -36.91
C GLN A 439 -13.92 14.20 -38.11
N ARG A 440 -14.62 14.97 -38.97
CA ARG A 440 -15.18 14.47 -40.24
C ARG A 440 -14.13 13.97 -41.25
N GLU A 441 -12.84 14.26 -41.00
CA GLU A 441 -11.72 13.80 -41.83
C GLU A 441 -10.99 12.61 -41.19
N PHE A 442 -11.42 12.14 -40.02
CA PHE A 442 -10.74 11.11 -39.22
C PHE A 442 -10.38 9.86 -40.03
N TYR A 443 -11.35 9.26 -40.73
CA TYR A 443 -11.12 8.05 -41.51
C TYR A 443 -10.11 8.30 -42.63
N ASN A 444 -10.24 9.43 -43.34
CA ASN A 444 -9.36 9.76 -44.48
C ASN A 444 -7.92 9.99 -44.02
N THR A 445 -7.73 10.63 -42.88
CA THR A 445 -6.42 10.94 -42.31
C THR A 445 -5.74 9.71 -41.72
N ASN A 446 -6.49 8.86 -41.01
CA ASN A 446 -5.89 7.82 -40.16
C ASN A 446 -6.01 6.40 -40.74
N LEU A 447 -7.01 6.12 -41.57
CA LEU A 447 -7.39 4.74 -41.94
C LEU A 447 -7.39 4.47 -43.44
N ARG A 448 -7.69 5.45 -44.30
CA ARG A 448 -7.88 5.25 -45.75
C ARG A 448 -6.75 4.50 -46.44
N TYR A 449 -5.51 4.75 -46.02
CA TYR A 449 -4.31 4.14 -46.61
C TYR A 449 -3.62 3.13 -45.68
N THR A 450 -4.21 2.81 -44.52
CA THR A 450 -3.64 1.79 -43.65
C THR A 450 -3.69 0.45 -44.36
N LYS A 451 -2.60 -0.33 -44.27
CA LYS A 451 -2.54 -1.72 -44.75
C LYS A 451 -2.53 -2.72 -43.61
N GLU A 452 -2.29 -2.23 -42.39
CA GLU A 452 -2.21 -3.03 -41.18
C GLU A 452 -3.61 -3.20 -40.61
N ARG A 453 -3.83 -4.33 -39.92
CA ARG A 453 -5.07 -4.50 -39.17
C ARG A 453 -5.07 -3.49 -38.02
N THR A 454 -6.06 -2.61 -38.03
CA THR A 454 -6.20 -1.51 -37.07
C THR A 454 -7.49 -1.69 -36.27
N VAL A 455 -7.38 -1.65 -34.95
CA VAL A 455 -8.54 -1.58 -34.05
C VAL A 455 -8.76 -0.13 -33.64
N VAL A 456 -9.93 0.41 -33.96
CA VAL A 456 -10.34 1.76 -33.58
C VAL A 456 -11.29 1.65 -32.41
N ILE A 457 -10.90 2.16 -31.25
CA ILE A 457 -11.75 2.22 -30.05
C ILE A 457 -12.31 3.64 -29.97
N ILE A 458 -13.64 3.76 -30.06
CA ILE A 458 -14.35 5.03 -29.93
C ILE A 458 -15.00 5.06 -28.56
N SER A 459 -14.47 5.89 -27.66
CA SER A 459 -15.01 6.09 -26.33
C SER A 459 -15.95 7.28 -26.32
N ASP A 460 -17.23 7.00 -26.11
CA ASP A 460 -18.30 8.00 -25.98
C ASP A 460 -17.96 9.00 -24.86
N ALA A 461 -18.08 10.29 -25.16
CA ALA A 461 -17.80 11.41 -24.25
C ALA A 461 -16.37 11.48 -23.65
N MET A 462 -15.34 10.98 -24.32
CA MET A 462 -13.96 11.10 -23.82
C MET A 462 -13.35 12.49 -24.09
N ARG A 463 -13.12 13.26 -23.02
CA ARG A 463 -12.40 14.55 -23.06
C ARG A 463 -10.91 14.36 -23.40
N TYR A 464 -10.29 15.39 -23.95
CA TYR A 464 -8.85 15.39 -24.22
C TYR A 464 -7.99 15.04 -22.98
N GLU A 465 -8.30 15.57 -21.80
CA GLU A 465 -7.55 15.28 -20.57
C GLU A 465 -7.61 13.81 -20.13
N VAL A 466 -8.74 13.14 -20.37
CA VAL A 466 -8.89 11.71 -20.12
C VAL A 466 -8.05 10.92 -21.12
N GLY A 467 -8.03 11.35 -22.39
CA GLY A 467 -7.14 10.81 -23.42
C GLY A 467 -5.66 11.02 -23.10
N GLN A 468 -5.28 12.17 -22.53
CA GLN A 468 -3.92 12.43 -22.07
C GLN A 468 -3.52 11.41 -20.99
N GLU A 469 -4.43 11.11 -20.06
CA GLU A 469 -4.14 10.15 -18.99
C GLU A 469 -3.99 8.73 -19.52
N LEU A 470 -4.86 8.30 -20.44
CA LEU A 470 -4.70 7.03 -21.15
C LEU A 470 -3.37 6.98 -21.91
N PHE A 471 -3.00 8.05 -22.61
CA PHE A 471 -1.73 8.16 -23.31
C PHE A 471 -0.54 8.00 -22.35
N ALA A 472 -0.55 8.69 -21.20
CA ALA A 472 0.51 8.59 -20.21
C ALA A 472 0.66 7.17 -19.64
N ARG A 473 -0.46 6.48 -19.33
CA ARG A 473 -0.42 5.09 -18.86
C ARG A 473 0.11 4.13 -19.90
N MET A 474 -0.28 4.30 -21.17
CA MET A 474 0.22 3.48 -22.26
C MET A 474 1.70 3.77 -22.55
N GLN A 475 2.16 5.01 -22.43
CA GLN A 475 3.57 5.39 -22.60
C GLN A 475 4.48 4.75 -21.53
N ASP A 476 3.94 4.42 -20.36
CA ASP A 476 4.65 3.68 -19.31
C ASP A 476 4.77 2.17 -19.58
N ASP A 477 4.07 1.65 -20.60
CA ASP A 477 4.24 0.27 -21.03
C ASP A 477 5.48 0.18 -21.94
N PRO A 478 6.51 -0.61 -21.58
CA PRO A 478 7.71 -0.79 -22.42
C PRO A 478 7.35 -1.22 -23.85
N LYS A 479 6.29 -2.00 -24.01
CA LYS A 479 5.89 -2.57 -25.31
C LYS A 479 5.01 -1.63 -26.13
N CYS A 480 4.79 -0.39 -25.71
CA CYS A 480 3.91 0.52 -26.42
C CYS A 480 4.67 1.72 -26.98
N THR A 481 4.60 1.90 -28.29
CA THR A 481 4.83 3.21 -28.90
C THR A 481 3.49 3.96 -28.96
N ALA A 482 3.40 5.07 -28.24
CA ALA A 482 2.20 5.89 -28.18
C ALA A 482 2.40 7.24 -28.89
N LYS A 483 1.35 7.74 -29.54
CA LYS A 483 1.28 9.12 -30.07
C LYS A 483 -0.07 9.72 -29.72
N LEU A 484 -0.06 10.92 -29.15
CA LEU A 484 -1.27 11.71 -28.89
C LEU A 484 -1.38 12.87 -29.88
N SER A 485 -2.59 13.07 -30.40
CA SER A 485 -2.96 14.20 -31.25
C SER A 485 -4.41 14.62 -30.92
N VAL A 486 -4.90 15.69 -31.56
CA VAL A 486 -6.25 16.22 -31.35
C VAL A 486 -6.93 16.46 -32.68
N GLN A 487 -8.26 16.41 -32.66
CA GLN A 487 -9.11 16.84 -33.77
C GLN A 487 -10.28 17.69 -33.26
N LEU A 488 -10.80 18.57 -34.12
CA LEU A 488 -11.98 19.36 -33.83
C LEU A 488 -13.24 18.54 -34.13
N SER A 489 -14.08 18.32 -33.13
CA SER A 489 -15.37 17.62 -33.31
C SER A 489 -16.32 18.40 -34.22
N VAL A 490 -17.34 17.72 -34.70
CA VAL A 490 -18.54 18.36 -35.25
C VAL A 490 -19.31 19.14 -34.17
N LEU A 491 -20.14 20.09 -34.61
CA LEU A 491 -21.10 20.84 -33.78
C LEU A 491 -22.52 20.65 -34.39
N PRO A 492 -23.55 20.28 -33.62
CA PRO A 492 -23.53 19.95 -32.20
C PRO A 492 -22.62 18.74 -31.89
N SER A 493 -21.88 18.83 -30.79
CA SER A 493 -20.88 17.85 -30.33
C SER A 493 -21.55 16.73 -29.52
N TYR A 494 -22.43 15.97 -30.17
CA TYR A 494 -23.22 14.91 -29.53
C TYR A 494 -23.08 13.58 -30.26
N THR A 495 -23.42 12.50 -29.56
CA THR A 495 -23.09 11.12 -29.93
C THR A 495 -23.41 10.77 -31.38
N ARG A 496 -24.65 11.01 -31.84
CA ARG A 496 -25.08 10.53 -33.17
C ARG A 496 -24.31 11.20 -34.31
N LEU A 497 -24.02 12.50 -34.22
CA LEU A 497 -23.30 13.20 -35.27
C LEU A 497 -21.79 12.98 -35.16
N GLY A 498 -21.23 12.99 -33.95
CA GLY A 498 -19.81 12.73 -33.71
C GLY A 498 -19.40 11.33 -34.15
N MET A 499 -20.17 10.30 -33.79
CA MET A 499 -19.92 8.91 -34.21
C MET A 499 -20.01 8.74 -35.73
N ALA A 500 -20.96 9.43 -36.39
CA ALA A 500 -21.10 9.40 -37.84
C ALA A 500 -19.93 10.11 -38.55
N ALA A 501 -19.40 11.20 -37.98
CA ALA A 501 -18.27 11.93 -38.54
C ALA A 501 -16.97 11.11 -38.58
N LEU A 502 -16.81 10.12 -37.69
CA LEU A 502 -15.66 9.21 -37.69
C LEU A 502 -15.69 8.17 -38.82
N LEU A 503 -16.83 7.98 -39.50
CA LEU A 503 -17.00 7.02 -40.59
C LEU A 503 -16.46 7.57 -41.92
N PRO A 504 -16.05 6.71 -42.86
CA PRO A 504 -15.76 7.14 -44.23
C PRO A 504 -17.03 7.67 -44.90
N HIS A 505 -16.92 8.76 -45.65
CA HIS A 505 -18.07 9.35 -46.34
C HIS A 505 -17.68 10.20 -47.55
N ARG A 506 -18.63 10.37 -48.47
CA ARG A 506 -18.66 11.46 -49.46
C ARG A 506 -19.63 12.55 -49.01
N THR A 507 -20.76 12.16 -48.41
CA THR A 507 -21.74 13.08 -47.82
C THR A 507 -22.05 12.69 -46.37
N LEU A 508 -22.06 13.69 -45.50
CA LEU A 508 -22.51 13.61 -44.12
C LEU A 508 -23.63 14.64 -43.96
N GLU A 509 -24.84 14.21 -43.60
CA GLU A 509 -26.04 15.05 -43.68
C GLU A 509 -26.90 14.90 -42.42
N MET A 510 -27.52 16.02 -42.02
CA MET A 510 -28.62 16.01 -41.04
C MET A 510 -29.93 16.33 -41.76
N THR A 511 -30.89 15.41 -41.74
CA THR A 511 -32.20 15.60 -42.39
C THR A 511 -33.04 16.66 -41.70
N ASP A 512 -34.15 17.07 -42.33
CA ASP A 512 -35.14 17.98 -41.75
C ASP A 512 -35.91 17.38 -40.54
N ASP A 513 -35.77 16.08 -40.30
CA ASP A 513 -36.24 15.38 -39.10
C ASP A 513 -35.09 15.03 -38.15
N PHE A 514 -33.93 15.68 -38.33
CA PHE A 514 -32.73 15.55 -37.50
C PHE A 514 -32.15 14.13 -37.45
N GLN A 515 -32.38 13.33 -38.50
CA GLN A 515 -31.69 12.06 -38.70
C GLN A 515 -30.30 12.30 -39.28
N VAL A 516 -29.32 11.49 -38.90
CA VAL A 516 -27.93 11.61 -39.39
C VAL A 516 -27.69 10.53 -40.43
N LEU A 517 -27.42 10.95 -41.67
CA LEU A 517 -27.14 10.07 -42.79
C LEU A 517 -25.68 10.19 -43.21
N VAL A 518 -25.08 9.06 -43.55
CA VAL A 518 -23.76 8.97 -44.17
C VAL A 518 -23.90 8.25 -45.50
N ASP A 519 -23.60 8.94 -46.61
CA ASP A 519 -23.83 8.44 -47.97
C ASP A 519 -25.26 7.85 -48.17
N GLY A 520 -26.26 8.49 -47.56
CA GLY A 520 -27.66 8.06 -47.59
C GLY A 520 -28.03 6.94 -46.62
N ILE A 521 -27.10 6.41 -45.83
CA ILE A 521 -27.34 5.35 -44.82
C ILE A 521 -27.55 5.98 -43.45
N LEU A 522 -28.64 5.61 -42.78
CA LEU A 522 -28.94 6.04 -41.41
C LEU A 522 -27.94 5.45 -40.41
N CYS A 523 -27.23 6.31 -39.68
CA CYS A 523 -26.14 5.93 -38.77
C CYS A 523 -26.48 6.10 -37.28
N ASP A 524 -27.73 5.82 -36.90
CA ASP A 524 -28.21 5.89 -35.51
C ASP A 524 -27.88 4.63 -34.68
N ASN A 525 -27.42 3.56 -35.31
CA ASN A 525 -27.12 2.28 -34.68
C ASN A 525 -25.87 1.59 -35.27
N LEU A 526 -25.40 0.54 -34.59
CA LEU A 526 -24.19 -0.21 -34.96
C LEU A 526 -24.25 -0.79 -36.38
N ALA A 527 -25.41 -1.27 -36.83
CA ALA A 527 -25.57 -1.92 -38.13
C ALA A 527 -25.43 -0.93 -39.28
N GLY A 528 -26.02 0.27 -39.16
CA GLY A 528 -25.86 1.34 -40.15
C GLY A 528 -24.41 1.80 -40.27
N ARG A 529 -23.72 1.98 -39.13
CA ARG A 529 -22.28 2.33 -39.10
C ARG A 529 -21.42 1.26 -39.74
N GLN A 530 -21.70 -0.02 -39.49
CA GLN A 530 -21.00 -1.14 -40.13
C GLN A 530 -21.23 -1.16 -41.65
N GLN A 531 -22.46 -0.92 -42.09
CA GLN A 531 -22.81 -0.90 -43.52
C GLN A 531 -22.00 0.16 -44.27
N VAL A 532 -21.85 1.35 -43.69
CA VAL A 532 -21.01 2.44 -44.23
C VAL A 532 -19.54 2.04 -44.28
N LEU A 533 -18.99 1.51 -43.18
CA LEU A 533 -17.59 1.07 -43.19
C LEU A 533 -17.32 0.00 -44.25
N GLN A 534 -18.23 -0.97 -44.40
CA GLN A 534 -18.11 -2.05 -45.38
C GLN A 534 -18.24 -1.59 -46.83
N SER A 535 -18.91 -0.47 -47.12
CA SER A 535 -18.95 0.08 -48.47
C SER A 535 -17.63 0.69 -48.93
N TYR A 536 -16.75 1.05 -47.99
CA TYR A 536 -15.40 1.56 -48.27
C TYR A 536 -14.31 0.52 -48.10
N ASN A 537 -14.45 -0.35 -47.09
CA ASN A 537 -13.55 -1.46 -46.84
C ASN A 537 -14.38 -2.70 -46.42
N PRO A 538 -14.62 -3.66 -47.34
CA PRO A 538 -15.40 -4.87 -47.05
C PRO A 538 -14.88 -5.70 -45.87
N ASP A 539 -13.58 -5.61 -45.57
CA ASP A 539 -12.93 -6.29 -44.46
C ASP A 539 -13.06 -5.49 -43.14
N SER A 540 -14.20 -4.82 -42.94
CA SER A 540 -14.51 -4.05 -41.73
C SER A 540 -15.61 -4.65 -40.87
N VAL A 541 -15.58 -4.39 -39.56
CA VAL A 541 -16.62 -4.79 -38.61
C VAL A 541 -16.80 -3.74 -37.52
N CYS A 542 -18.02 -3.60 -37.00
CA CYS A 542 -18.32 -2.83 -35.80
C CYS A 542 -18.74 -3.77 -34.67
N VAL A 543 -18.23 -3.54 -33.46
CA VAL A 543 -18.56 -4.32 -32.27
C VAL A 543 -18.77 -3.39 -31.07
N GLN A 544 -19.60 -3.80 -30.12
CA GLN A 544 -19.66 -3.14 -28.82
C GLN A 544 -18.52 -3.63 -27.93
N PHE A 545 -18.02 -2.76 -27.06
CA PHE A 545 -16.99 -3.07 -26.08
C PHE A 545 -17.38 -4.26 -25.19
N ASP A 546 -18.61 -4.27 -24.67
CA ASP A 546 -19.12 -5.33 -23.80
C ASP A 546 -19.20 -6.70 -24.50
N ASP A 547 -19.41 -6.70 -25.81
CA ASP A 547 -19.49 -7.92 -26.62
C ASP A 547 -18.11 -8.53 -26.90
N ILE A 548 -17.02 -7.75 -26.78
CA ILE A 548 -15.65 -8.21 -27.07
C ILE A 548 -14.79 -8.40 -25.81
N LYS A 549 -15.01 -7.62 -24.74
CA LYS A 549 -14.14 -7.58 -23.56
C LYS A 549 -14.02 -8.91 -22.80
N ASN A 550 -15.02 -9.78 -22.92
CA ASN A 550 -15.09 -11.06 -22.21
C ASN A 550 -15.07 -12.31 -23.12
N LEU A 551 -14.97 -12.15 -24.44
CA LEU A 551 -14.93 -13.29 -25.38
C LEU A 551 -13.82 -14.27 -25.07
N LYS A 552 -14.04 -15.57 -25.30
CA LYS A 552 -12.94 -16.54 -25.22
C LYS A 552 -11.92 -16.26 -26.32
N VAL A 553 -10.68 -16.69 -26.13
CA VAL A 553 -9.57 -16.42 -27.07
C VAL A 553 -9.91 -16.82 -28.52
N ALA A 554 -10.61 -17.94 -28.73
CA ALA A 554 -11.03 -18.37 -30.06
C ALA A 554 -12.04 -17.38 -30.68
N GLU A 555 -13.10 -17.03 -29.94
CA GLU A 555 -14.14 -16.09 -30.37
C GLU A 555 -13.57 -14.69 -30.65
N LEU A 556 -12.66 -14.22 -29.79
CA LEU A 556 -11.94 -12.96 -30.00
C LEU A 556 -11.14 -13.00 -31.31
N ARG A 557 -10.43 -14.09 -31.59
CA ARG A 557 -9.69 -14.26 -32.85
C ARG A 557 -10.62 -14.32 -34.05
N ASP A 558 -11.81 -14.91 -33.91
CA ASP A 558 -12.79 -14.98 -35.00
C ASP A 558 -13.31 -13.58 -35.37
N VAL A 559 -13.54 -12.70 -34.39
CA VAL A 559 -13.91 -11.29 -34.64
C VAL A 559 -12.83 -10.55 -35.41
N LEU A 560 -11.56 -10.79 -35.11
CA LEU A 560 -10.41 -10.07 -35.69
C LEU A 560 -9.93 -10.67 -37.02
N THR A 561 -10.13 -11.98 -37.24
CA THR A 561 -9.59 -12.70 -38.39
C THR A 561 -10.27 -12.25 -39.68
N LYS A 562 -9.47 -12.07 -40.75
CA LYS A 562 -9.92 -11.52 -42.04
C LYS A 562 -10.56 -10.12 -41.96
N ARG A 563 -10.37 -9.40 -40.85
CA ARG A 563 -10.71 -7.98 -40.74
C ARG A 563 -9.45 -7.13 -40.82
N GLN A 564 -9.56 -6.02 -41.53
CA GLN A 564 -8.55 -4.97 -41.59
C GLN A 564 -8.89 -3.81 -40.66
N ILE A 565 -10.16 -3.40 -40.59
CA ILE A 565 -10.61 -2.29 -39.74
C ILE A 565 -11.68 -2.78 -38.78
N ILE A 566 -11.44 -2.61 -37.48
CA ILE A 566 -12.37 -3.06 -36.44
C ILE A 566 -12.74 -1.84 -35.60
N TYR A 567 -14.00 -1.42 -35.63
CA TYR A 567 -14.50 -0.34 -34.78
C TYR A 567 -15.11 -0.94 -33.52
N VAL A 568 -14.59 -0.57 -32.35
CA VAL A 568 -15.08 -0.94 -31.03
C VAL A 568 -15.73 0.30 -30.42
N TYR A 569 -17.02 0.22 -30.13
CA TYR A 569 -17.77 1.31 -29.48
C TYR A 569 -17.79 1.07 -27.97
N HIS A 570 -17.31 2.04 -27.20
CA HIS A 570 -17.18 2.02 -25.75
C HIS A 570 -17.94 3.22 -25.19
N ASN A 571 -18.77 3.04 -24.15
CA ASN A 571 -19.72 4.07 -23.71
C ASN A 571 -19.70 4.35 -22.19
N GLN A 572 -18.63 3.95 -21.49
CA GLN A 572 -18.60 3.98 -20.02
C GLN A 572 -18.87 5.37 -19.41
N ILE A 573 -18.31 6.43 -20.01
CA ILE A 573 -18.41 7.80 -19.49
C ILE A 573 -19.82 8.35 -19.68
N ASP A 574 -20.29 8.37 -20.94
CA ASP A 574 -21.59 8.92 -21.30
C ASP A 574 -22.75 8.18 -20.62
N ALA A 575 -22.71 6.84 -20.61
CA ALA A 575 -23.75 6.00 -20.00
C ALA A 575 -23.91 6.25 -18.48
N ARG A 576 -22.86 6.78 -17.84
CA ARG A 576 -22.87 7.18 -16.43
C ARG A 576 -23.29 8.64 -16.25
N GLY A 577 -22.76 9.54 -17.07
CA GLY A 577 -23.03 10.98 -17.02
C GLY A 577 -24.47 11.36 -17.34
N ASP A 578 -25.10 10.71 -18.32
CA ASP A 578 -26.40 11.14 -18.87
C ASP A 578 -27.61 10.93 -17.93
N LYS A 579 -27.46 10.10 -16.90
CA LYS A 579 -28.54 9.80 -15.96
C LYS A 579 -28.43 10.68 -14.72
N ALA A 580 -29.50 11.40 -14.41
CA ALA A 580 -29.55 12.32 -13.27
C ALA A 580 -29.19 11.70 -11.91
N ASN A 581 -29.35 10.38 -11.74
CA ASN A 581 -29.04 9.68 -10.49
C ASN A 581 -27.62 9.09 -10.44
N THR A 582 -26.84 9.21 -11.51
CA THR A 582 -25.44 8.74 -11.59
C THR A 582 -24.50 9.77 -12.22
N GLU A 583 -24.99 10.98 -12.55
CA GLU A 583 -24.17 12.02 -13.21
C GLU A 583 -22.96 12.43 -12.36
N ASP A 584 -23.04 12.25 -11.05
CA ASP A 584 -21.99 12.48 -10.07
C ASP A 584 -20.87 11.41 -10.08
N GLU A 585 -21.13 10.24 -10.66
CA GLU A 585 -20.15 9.16 -10.83
C GLU A 585 -19.33 9.31 -12.12
N VAL A 586 -19.54 10.35 -12.94
CA VAL A 586 -18.86 10.51 -14.25
C VAL A 586 -17.33 10.48 -14.15
N PHE A 587 -16.77 11.03 -13.08
CA PHE A 587 -15.32 11.05 -12.87
C PHE A 587 -14.75 9.70 -12.46
N HIS A 588 -15.53 8.88 -11.74
CA HIS A 588 -15.21 7.45 -11.58
C HIS A 588 -15.27 6.72 -12.93
N ALA A 589 -16.28 7.00 -13.75
CA ALA A 589 -16.40 6.39 -15.07
C ALA A 589 -15.24 6.76 -16.02
N CYS A 590 -14.65 7.97 -15.90
CA CYS A 590 -13.43 8.31 -16.64
C CYS A 590 -12.23 7.43 -16.25
N GLU A 591 -12.02 7.17 -14.96
CA GLU A 591 -10.95 6.28 -14.48
C GLU A 591 -11.18 4.84 -14.96
N GLU A 592 -12.41 4.34 -14.85
CA GLU A 592 -12.80 3.02 -15.34
C GLU A 592 -12.61 2.90 -16.85
N ALA A 593 -13.01 3.91 -17.63
CA ALA A 593 -12.84 3.95 -19.09
C ALA A 593 -11.36 3.84 -19.49
N VAL A 594 -10.47 4.56 -18.81
CA VAL A 594 -9.03 4.48 -19.06
C VAL A 594 -8.55 3.06 -18.81
N GLN A 595 -8.91 2.45 -17.67
CA GLN A 595 -8.49 1.09 -17.33
C GLN A 595 -9.06 0.03 -18.30
N GLU A 596 -10.34 0.12 -18.64
CA GLU A 596 -11.02 -0.79 -19.57
C GLU A 596 -10.38 -0.77 -20.96
N ILE A 597 -9.97 0.41 -21.44
CA ILE A 597 -9.29 0.55 -22.74
C ILE A 597 -7.87 -0.01 -22.70
N VAL A 598 -7.10 0.26 -21.64
CA VAL A 598 -5.75 -0.33 -21.44
C VAL A 598 -5.85 -1.85 -21.47
N ASP A 599 -6.76 -2.42 -20.67
CA ASP A 599 -6.94 -3.86 -20.56
C ASP A 599 -7.36 -4.48 -21.90
N LEU A 600 -8.23 -3.81 -22.66
CA LEU A 600 -8.64 -4.27 -23.98
C LEU A 600 -7.49 -4.26 -24.98
N ILE A 601 -6.68 -3.19 -25.02
CA ILE A 601 -5.50 -3.10 -25.89
C ILE A 601 -4.53 -4.23 -25.59
N HIS A 602 -4.20 -4.46 -24.32
CA HIS A 602 -3.34 -5.57 -23.90
C HIS A 602 -3.91 -6.93 -24.28
N ARG A 603 -5.20 -7.15 -24.02
CA ARG A 603 -5.90 -8.40 -24.33
C ARG A 603 -5.90 -8.69 -25.84
N ILE A 604 -6.22 -7.72 -26.68
CA ILE A 604 -6.21 -7.87 -28.14
C ILE A 604 -4.79 -8.09 -28.66
N SER A 605 -3.80 -7.42 -28.08
CA SER A 605 -2.39 -7.58 -28.46
C SER A 605 -1.91 -9.01 -28.19
N VAL A 606 -2.13 -9.51 -26.97
CA VAL A 606 -1.66 -10.83 -26.55
C VAL A 606 -2.48 -11.96 -27.16
N SER A 607 -3.81 -11.87 -27.09
CA SER A 607 -4.71 -12.98 -27.48
C SER A 607 -5.17 -12.89 -28.93
N GLY A 608 -5.38 -11.68 -29.44
CA GLY A 608 -5.90 -11.38 -30.78
C GLY A 608 -4.83 -11.15 -31.85
N ASN A 609 -3.54 -11.13 -31.48
CA ASN A 609 -2.40 -10.94 -32.39
C ASN A 609 -2.54 -9.69 -33.29
N THR A 610 -3.07 -8.61 -32.72
CA THR A 610 -3.32 -7.34 -33.40
C THR A 610 -2.70 -6.22 -32.58
N TYR A 611 -1.90 -5.37 -33.21
CA TYR A 611 -0.92 -4.52 -32.50
C TYR A 611 -1.06 -3.03 -32.83
N HIS A 612 -1.91 -2.66 -33.77
CA HIS A 612 -2.14 -1.27 -34.14
C HIS A 612 -3.52 -0.85 -33.68
N PHE A 613 -3.55 0.16 -32.81
CA PHE A 613 -4.77 0.68 -32.21
C PHE A 613 -4.86 2.18 -32.42
N ILE A 614 -6.07 2.67 -32.62
CA ILE A 614 -6.39 4.09 -32.56
C ILE A 614 -7.52 4.26 -31.55
N VAL A 615 -7.34 5.12 -30.56
CA VAL A 615 -8.38 5.48 -29.59
C VAL A 615 -8.80 6.91 -29.82
N THR A 616 -10.11 7.15 -29.92
CA THR A 616 -10.68 8.49 -30.10
C THR A 616 -12.06 8.60 -29.45
N ALA A 617 -12.70 9.76 -29.59
CA ALA A 617 -14.04 10.03 -29.10
C ALA A 617 -14.93 10.62 -30.20
N ASP A 618 -16.22 10.67 -29.93
CA ASP A 618 -17.22 11.40 -30.70
C ASP A 618 -17.41 12.83 -30.20
N HIS A 619 -17.37 13.03 -28.88
CA HIS A 619 -17.36 14.34 -28.23
C HIS A 619 -16.72 14.24 -26.84
N GLY A 620 -16.60 15.36 -26.15
CA GLY A 620 -16.41 15.41 -24.69
C GLY A 620 -17.63 15.97 -23.97
N PHE A 621 -17.43 16.51 -22.77
CA PHE A 621 -18.51 17.01 -21.92
C PHE A 621 -18.03 18.12 -20.98
N ILE A 622 -18.96 18.88 -20.44
CA ILE A 622 -18.76 19.74 -19.27
C ILE A 622 -19.48 19.08 -18.09
N TYR A 623 -18.79 19.02 -16.95
CA TYR A 623 -19.39 18.61 -15.68
C TYR A 623 -19.06 19.62 -14.58
N LYS A 624 -20.08 20.07 -13.85
CA LYS A 624 -19.96 20.89 -12.63
C LYS A 624 -20.60 20.14 -11.47
N ARG A 625 -19.98 20.08 -10.29
CA ARG A 625 -20.59 19.38 -9.16
C ARG A 625 -21.79 20.16 -8.64
N ASP A 626 -21.70 21.48 -8.66
CA ASP A 626 -22.77 22.34 -8.17
C ASP A 626 -24.00 22.28 -9.08
N LYS A 627 -25.16 22.18 -8.41
CA LYS A 627 -26.44 22.17 -9.10
C LYS A 627 -26.65 23.49 -9.83
N LEU A 628 -27.05 23.40 -11.09
CA LEU A 628 -27.40 24.57 -11.88
C LEU A 628 -28.57 25.35 -11.26
N THR A 629 -28.37 26.64 -11.09
CA THR A 629 -29.38 27.62 -10.69
C THR A 629 -30.19 28.10 -11.90
N GLU A 630 -31.22 28.92 -11.70
CA GLU A 630 -31.97 29.50 -12.83
C GLU A 630 -31.14 30.53 -13.61
N SER A 631 -30.14 31.19 -13.00
CA SER A 631 -29.22 32.09 -13.69
C SER A 631 -28.27 31.36 -14.65
N ASP A 632 -28.04 30.06 -14.43
CA ASP A 632 -27.26 29.21 -15.35
C ASP A 632 -28.09 28.75 -16.56
N LYS A 633 -29.39 29.09 -16.63
CA LYS A 633 -30.32 28.61 -17.65
C LYS A 633 -30.76 29.73 -18.58
N ILE A 634 -30.48 29.54 -19.87
CA ILE A 634 -30.95 30.41 -20.94
C ILE A 634 -32.40 30.03 -21.27
N SER A 635 -33.30 30.99 -21.12
CA SER A 635 -34.74 30.81 -21.38
C SER A 635 -35.01 30.94 -22.88
N GLY A 636 -34.85 29.86 -23.64
CA GLY A 636 -35.06 29.88 -25.09
C GLY A 636 -36.50 29.63 -25.52
N LYS A 637 -37.08 30.54 -26.32
CA LYS A 637 -38.18 30.21 -27.23
C LYS A 637 -37.63 29.30 -28.33
N SER A 638 -38.12 28.06 -28.44
CA SER A 638 -37.75 27.20 -29.57
C SER A 638 -38.39 27.72 -30.86
N ALA A 639 -37.63 27.81 -31.96
CA ALA A 639 -38.20 27.99 -33.29
C ALA A 639 -39.15 26.82 -33.64
N ASP A 640 -40.14 27.06 -34.51
CA ASP A 640 -41.03 26.00 -35.00
C ASP A 640 -40.21 24.89 -35.68
N LYS A 641 -40.39 23.64 -35.22
CA LYS A 641 -39.64 22.45 -35.67
C LYS A 641 -38.12 22.56 -35.48
N ALA A 642 -37.67 22.70 -34.23
CA ALA A 642 -36.26 22.69 -33.83
C ALA A 642 -35.85 21.42 -33.06
N PHE A 643 -34.60 21.00 -33.19
CA PHE A 643 -34.00 19.99 -32.32
C PHE A 643 -33.36 20.67 -31.12
N VAL A 644 -34.01 20.56 -29.97
CA VAL A 644 -33.62 21.24 -28.73
C VAL A 644 -32.90 20.26 -27.80
N ASN A 645 -31.72 20.64 -27.35
CA ASN A 645 -30.96 20.00 -26.27
C ASN A 645 -30.43 21.10 -25.31
N ARG A 646 -29.80 20.72 -24.21
CA ARG A 646 -29.25 21.63 -23.18
C ARG A 646 -28.10 22.48 -23.68
N ARG A 647 -27.30 21.99 -24.62
CA ARG A 647 -26.12 22.72 -25.12
C ARG A 647 -26.24 23.18 -26.56
N PHE A 648 -27.33 22.82 -27.24
CA PHE A 648 -27.56 23.26 -28.61
C PHE A 648 -29.05 23.27 -29.00
N ILE A 649 -29.37 24.08 -30.00
CA ILE A 649 -30.64 24.07 -30.71
C ILE A 649 -30.32 24.07 -32.20
N VAL A 650 -30.78 23.06 -32.95
CA VAL A 650 -30.67 23.05 -34.42
C VAL A 650 -32.01 23.44 -35.04
N SER A 651 -32.02 24.45 -35.91
CA SER A 651 -33.23 24.89 -36.61
C SER A 651 -32.90 25.58 -37.94
N LYS A 652 -33.92 25.91 -38.76
CA LYS A 652 -33.73 26.71 -39.99
C LYS A 652 -33.56 28.21 -39.71
N ALA A 653 -33.94 28.68 -38.52
CA ALA A 653 -33.80 30.06 -38.10
C ALA A 653 -32.65 30.21 -37.10
N THR A 654 -31.97 31.35 -37.13
CA THR A 654 -31.03 31.74 -36.08
C THR A 654 -31.80 32.06 -34.80
N LEU A 655 -31.32 31.56 -33.66
CA LEU A 655 -31.77 32.02 -32.35
C LEU A 655 -30.82 33.12 -31.88
N GLU A 656 -31.32 34.34 -31.79
CA GLU A 656 -30.58 35.51 -31.31
C GLU A 656 -31.11 35.91 -29.93
N ASP A 657 -30.30 35.70 -28.91
CA ASP A 657 -30.55 36.11 -27.52
C ASP A 657 -29.21 36.28 -26.79
N ASP A 658 -29.23 36.92 -25.64
CA ASP A 658 -28.03 37.15 -24.83
C ASP A 658 -27.38 35.83 -24.41
N GLY A 659 -26.07 35.72 -24.62
CA GLY A 659 -25.30 34.51 -24.28
C GLY A 659 -25.47 33.34 -25.24
N ILE A 660 -26.15 33.55 -26.37
CA ILE A 660 -26.28 32.56 -27.46
C ILE A 660 -25.46 33.03 -28.66
N ASP A 661 -24.72 32.09 -29.26
CA ASP A 661 -24.12 32.27 -30.57
C ASP A 661 -24.54 31.11 -31.49
N HIS A 662 -24.21 31.20 -32.77
CA HIS A 662 -24.70 30.26 -33.77
C HIS A 662 -23.73 30.03 -34.91
N MET A 663 -23.88 28.88 -35.57
CA MET A 663 -23.03 28.48 -36.68
C MET A 663 -23.81 27.70 -37.76
N SER A 664 -23.45 27.92 -39.03
CA SER A 664 -24.04 27.21 -40.16
C SER A 664 -23.72 25.71 -40.10
N MET A 665 -24.75 24.86 -40.20
CA MET A 665 -24.56 23.41 -40.35
C MET A 665 -23.82 23.08 -41.65
N GLY A 666 -24.08 23.82 -42.74
CA GLY A 666 -23.36 23.66 -44.00
C GLY A 666 -21.86 23.86 -43.85
N ARG A 667 -21.42 24.84 -43.06
CA ARG A 667 -20.01 25.06 -42.72
C ARG A 667 -19.43 23.87 -41.94
N ILE A 668 -20.14 23.43 -40.91
CA ILE A 668 -19.70 22.34 -40.01
C ILE A 668 -19.66 20.98 -40.70
N LEU A 669 -20.59 20.70 -41.61
CA LEU A 669 -20.67 19.44 -42.36
C LEU A 669 -19.91 19.48 -43.69
N GLY A 670 -19.60 20.67 -44.22
CA GLY A 670 -18.90 20.85 -45.49
C GLY A 670 -19.81 20.60 -46.68
N ASN A 671 -21.08 20.97 -46.54
CA ASN A 671 -22.14 20.75 -47.53
C ASN A 671 -23.09 21.98 -47.59
N GLU A 672 -24.17 21.88 -48.34
CA GLU A 672 -25.14 22.97 -48.55
C GLU A 672 -26.31 22.93 -47.53
N ASP A 673 -26.08 22.45 -46.30
CA ASP A 673 -27.12 22.41 -45.26
C ASP A 673 -27.55 23.82 -44.84
N SER A 674 -28.84 24.11 -45.02
CA SER A 674 -29.47 25.41 -44.70
C SER A 674 -29.78 25.64 -43.21
N LYS A 675 -29.59 24.64 -42.35
CA LYS A 675 -29.84 24.74 -40.91
C LYS A 675 -28.70 25.48 -40.20
N VAL A 676 -29.01 25.94 -39.01
CA VAL A 676 -28.10 26.60 -38.08
C VAL A 676 -28.14 25.86 -36.75
N VAL A 677 -26.97 25.70 -36.11
CA VAL A 677 -26.86 25.29 -34.71
C VAL A 677 -26.62 26.51 -33.84
N SER A 678 -27.49 26.74 -32.86
CA SER A 678 -27.36 27.77 -31.82
C SER A 678 -26.89 27.11 -30.53
N TYR A 679 -25.98 27.74 -29.81
CA TYR A 679 -25.34 27.19 -28.60
C TYR A 679 -25.01 28.28 -27.58
N PRO A 680 -24.95 27.96 -26.27
CA PRO A 680 -24.49 28.90 -25.25
C PRO A 680 -22.99 29.20 -25.42
N VAL A 681 -22.60 30.47 -25.28
CA VAL A 681 -21.17 30.89 -25.35
C VAL A 681 -20.40 30.68 -24.04
N SER A 682 -21.11 30.31 -22.97
CA SER A 682 -20.59 30.04 -21.63
C SER A 682 -20.92 28.61 -21.18
N SER A 683 -20.70 28.28 -19.90
CA SER A 683 -21.09 27.00 -19.30
C SER A 683 -22.59 26.89 -19.01
N ASN A 684 -23.38 27.91 -19.39
CA ASN A 684 -24.84 27.92 -19.26
C ASN A 684 -25.51 26.88 -20.15
N VAL A 685 -26.77 26.57 -19.86
CA VAL A 685 -27.56 25.58 -20.59
C VAL A 685 -28.90 26.14 -21.04
N PHE A 686 -29.44 25.66 -22.15
CA PHE A 686 -30.83 25.88 -22.51
C PHE A 686 -31.76 25.16 -21.53
N LYS A 687 -32.84 25.84 -21.14
CA LYS A 687 -33.85 25.28 -20.25
C LYS A 687 -34.69 24.22 -20.98
N VAL A 688 -34.44 22.95 -20.65
CA VAL A 688 -35.16 21.78 -21.21
C VAL A 688 -35.75 20.93 -20.06
N ALA A 689 -36.91 20.31 -20.27
CA ALA A 689 -37.54 19.46 -19.27
C ALA A 689 -36.87 18.07 -19.16
N GLY A 690 -36.63 17.60 -17.93
CA GLY A 690 -36.12 16.25 -17.61
C GLY A 690 -34.64 16.03 -17.93
N GLY A 691 -33.99 15.05 -17.28
CA GLY A 691 -32.56 14.70 -17.44
C GLY A 691 -31.63 15.30 -16.37
N GLY A 692 -30.37 14.82 -16.32
CA GLY A 692 -29.30 15.42 -15.52
C GLY A 692 -29.06 16.89 -15.89
N ALA A 693 -28.45 17.65 -15.00
CA ALA A 693 -28.17 19.07 -15.23
C ALA A 693 -26.69 19.42 -15.02
N ASN A 694 -25.96 18.56 -14.31
CA ASN A 694 -24.58 18.79 -13.97
C ASN A 694 -23.64 18.26 -15.05
N TYR A 695 -24.01 17.14 -15.69
CA TYR A 695 -23.35 16.61 -16.89
C TYR A 695 -24.05 17.09 -18.15
N VAL A 696 -23.30 17.76 -19.05
CA VAL A 696 -23.84 18.27 -20.31
C VAL A 696 -22.84 18.17 -21.46
N HIS A 697 -23.35 17.94 -22.67
CA HIS A 697 -22.57 17.86 -23.90
C HIS A 697 -23.39 18.38 -25.10
N GLY A 698 -22.77 18.53 -26.27
CA GLY A 698 -23.42 18.99 -27.49
C GLY A 698 -23.12 20.45 -27.89
N GLY A 699 -22.45 21.21 -27.03
CA GLY A 699 -22.16 22.63 -27.21
C GLY A 699 -20.79 22.92 -27.82
N SER A 700 -20.43 24.21 -27.83
CA SER A 700 -19.13 24.69 -28.28
C SER A 700 -18.23 25.08 -27.11
N SER A 701 -17.32 24.18 -26.78
CA SER A 701 -16.27 24.38 -25.79
C SER A 701 -15.04 23.53 -26.14
N PRO A 702 -13.85 23.87 -25.64
CA PRO A 702 -12.68 23.00 -25.74
C PRO A 702 -12.95 21.61 -25.14
N GLN A 703 -13.64 21.54 -24.00
CA GLN A 703 -13.95 20.29 -23.29
C GLN A 703 -14.86 19.36 -24.12
N GLU A 704 -15.79 19.92 -24.89
CA GLU A 704 -16.72 19.17 -25.73
C GLU A 704 -16.16 18.88 -27.14
N MET A 705 -15.35 19.80 -27.70
CA MET A 705 -14.95 19.77 -29.12
C MET A 705 -13.49 19.42 -29.40
N LEU A 706 -12.58 19.51 -28.43
CA LEU A 706 -11.20 19.02 -28.59
C LEU A 706 -11.15 17.55 -28.20
N VAL A 707 -11.25 16.70 -29.21
CA VAL A 707 -11.33 15.25 -29.05
C VAL A 707 -9.94 14.63 -29.27
N PRO A 708 -9.47 13.74 -28.37
CA PRO A 708 -8.17 13.11 -28.52
C PRO A 708 -8.16 12.09 -29.67
N VAL A 709 -7.03 11.96 -30.35
CA VAL A 709 -6.72 10.87 -31.28
C VAL A 709 -5.38 10.29 -30.87
N MET A 710 -5.44 9.10 -30.26
CA MET A 710 -4.29 8.38 -29.75
C MET A 710 -3.98 7.20 -30.67
N GLU A 711 -2.74 7.09 -31.13
CA GLU A 711 -2.25 5.93 -31.86
C GLU A 711 -1.35 5.11 -30.93
N PHE A 712 -1.66 3.83 -30.76
CA PHE A 712 -0.85 2.88 -29.99
C PHE A 712 -0.37 1.76 -30.89
N LYS A 713 0.95 1.53 -30.88
CA LYS A 713 1.59 0.38 -31.55
C LYS A 713 2.25 -0.50 -30.51
N MET A 714 1.77 -1.73 -30.41
CA MET A 714 2.23 -2.71 -29.43
C MET A 714 3.32 -3.60 -30.03
N GLU A 715 4.37 -3.87 -29.27
CA GLU A 715 5.47 -4.74 -29.71
C GLU A 715 5.24 -6.21 -29.34
N ARG A 716 5.82 -7.10 -30.17
CA ARG A 716 5.81 -8.55 -29.94
C ARG A 716 7.02 -8.97 -29.12
N GLY A 717 6.83 -9.99 -28.28
CA GLY A 717 7.92 -10.63 -27.56
C GLY A 717 8.11 -10.10 -26.14
N HIS A 718 9.25 -10.46 -25.53
CA HIS A 718 9.64 -10.00 -24.20
C HIS A 718 10.52 -8.75 -24.34
N MET A 719 10.22 -7.72 -23.56
CA MET A 719 11.12 -6.58 -23.37
C MET A 719 11.74 -6.69 -22.00
N GLU A 720 13.06 -6.59 -21.94
CA GLU A 720 13.75 -6.53 -20.66
C GLU A 720 13.46 -5.22 -19.96
N THR A 721 12.93 -5.32 -18.75
CA THR A 721 12.76 -4.20 -17.83
C THR A 721 13.62 -4.42 -16.61
N LYS A 722 14.17 -3.34 -16.05
CA LYS A 722 14.85 -3.37 -14.74
C LYS A 722 14.12 -2.49 -13.73
N ASN A 723 14.40 -2.72 -12.45
CA ASN A 723 13.93 -1.82 -11.39
C ASN A 723 14.85 -0.61 -11.27
N ALA A 724 14.31 0.54 -10.85
CA ALA A 724 15.08 1.73 -10.53
C ALA A 724 15.96 1.45 -9.32
N GLU A 725 17.28 1.40 -9.52
CA GLU A 725 18.23 1.07 -8.45
C GLU A 725 18.51 2.27 -7.54
N ILE A 726 18.93 1.97 -6.31
CA ILE A 726 19.47 2.97 -5.37
C ILE A 726 20.93 2.67 -5.02
N ALA A 727 21.71 3.73 -4.87
CA ALA A 727 23.12 3.66 -4.48
C ALA A 727 23.46 4.68 -3.41
N LEU A 728 24.51 4.42 -2.62
CA LEU A 728 25.08 5.41 -1.70
C LEU A 728 25.80 6.50 -2.50
N VAL A 729 25.55 7.77 -2.17
CA VAL A 729 26.28 8.92 -2.75
C VAL A 729 27.73 8.96 -2.28
N SER A 730 27.98 8.53 -1.04
CA SER A 730 29.33 8.46 -0.46
C SER A 730 29.47 7.22 0.40
N ILE A 731 30.53 6.44 0.14
CA ILE A 731 30.81 5.21 0.89
C ILE A 731 31.20 5.59 2.32
N VAL A 732 30.46 5.10 3.29
CA VAL A 732 30.76 5.26 4.71
C VAL A 732 31.44 3.99 5.19
N HIS A 733 32.72 4.09 5.58
CA HIS A 733 33.48 2.95 6.10
C HIS A 733 33.38 2.80 7.62
N LYS A 734 32.99 3.87 8.33
CA LYS A 734 33.05 3.93 9.79
C LYS A 734 31.85 4.69 10.35
N ILE A 735 31.20 4.12 11.36
CA ILE A 735 30.10 4.71 12.11
C ILE A 735 30.56 4.99 13.54
N THR A 736 30.48 6.25 13.98
CA THR A 736 30.96 6.67 15.31
C THR A 736 29.85 7.13 16.26
N ASN A 737 28.62 7.28 15.75
CA ASN A 737 27.48 7.80 16.49
C ASN A 737 26.29 6.85 16.40
N LEU A 738 25.47 6.80 17.46
CA LEU A 738 24.20 6.04 17.48
C LEU A 738 23.16 6.56 16.48
N ILE A 739 23.33 7.79 15.99
CA ILE A 739 22.49 8.36 14.94
C ILE A 739 23.42 8.78 13.80
N THR A 740 23.17 8.28 12.60
CA THR A 740 23.95 8.61 11.40
C THR A 740 23.01 8.86 10.22
N SER A 741 23.23 9.95 9.49
CA SER A 741 22.53 10.20 8.23
C SER A 741 23.40 9.84 7.04
N MET A 742 22.79 9.26 6.01
CA MET A 742 23.44 8.90 4.76
C MET A 742 22.63 9.39 3.57
N ASP A 743 23.33 9.85 2.53
CA ASP A 743 22.74 10.27 1.27
C ASP A 743 22.77 9.13 0.27
N PHE A 744 21.63 8.89 -0.35
CA PHE A 744 21.42 7.91 -1.40
C PHE A 744 20.95 8.62 -2.67
N ILE A 745 21.05 7.93 -3.79
CA ILE A 745 20.57 8.41 -5.08
C ILE A 745 19.79 7.30 -5.77
N GLN A 746 18.68 7.65 -6.42
CA GLN A 746 18.06 6.78 -7.42
C GLN A 746 18.85 6.90 -8.72
N SER A 747 19.54 5.83 -9.10
CA SER A 747 20.53 5.81 -10.18
C SER A 747 19.91 6.22 -11.52
N ASP A 748 18.80 5.58 -11.88
CA ASP A 748 18.08 5.80 -13.14
C ASP A 748 16.72 6.46 -12.88
N ALA A 749 16.28 7.36 -13.78
CA ALA A 749 14.91 7.86 -13.75
C ALA A 749 13.92 6.75 -14.14
N VAL A 750 12.72 6.74 -13.54
CA VAL A 750 11.66 5.81 -13.91
C VAL A 750 11.18 6.10 -15.33
N SER A 751 11.01 5.05 -16.11
CA SER A 751 10.60 5.07 -17.49
C SER A 751 9.74 3.86 -17.85
N ASP A 752 9.45 3.73 -19.14
CA ASP A 752 8.85 2.55 -19.76
C ASP A 752 9.67 1.26 -19.51
N THR A 753 10.99 1.36 -19.41
CA THR A 753 11.92 0.22 -19.24
C THR A 753 12.56 0.14 -17.85
N VAL A 754 12.54 1.24 -17.09
CA VAL A 754 12.99 1.30 -15.69
C VAL A 754 11.79 1.47 -14.77
N LYS A 755 11.44 0.41 -14.03
CA LYS A 755 10.24 0.37 -13.19
C LYS A 755 10.51 0.88 -11.78
N ALA A 756 9.52 1.58 -11.22
CA ALA A 756 9.57 1.99 -9.83
C ALA A 756 9.73 0.78 -8.91
N ALA A 757 10.53 0.95 -7.84
CA ALA A 757 10.82 -0.11 -6.88
C ALA A 757 10.76 0.41 -5.45
N LYS A 758 10.51 -0.49 -4.51
CA LYS A 758 10.46 -0.15 -3.08
C LYS A 758 11.53 -0.93 -2.34
N TYR A 759 12.32 -0.24 -1.54
CA TYR A 759 13.49 -0.79 -0.85
C TYR A 759 13.37 -0.65 0.66
N ARG A 760 13.85 -1.67 1.37
CA ARG A 760 14.07 -1.68 2.82
C ARG A 760 15.56 -1.63 3.10
N ILE A 761 15.98 -0.69 3.94
CA ILE A 761 17.38 -0.35 4.15
C ILE A 761 17.66 -0.29 5.65
N PHE A 762 18.62 -1.07 6.13
CA PHE A 762 18.97 -1.17 7.56
C PHE A 762 20.37 -1.77 7.74
N PHE A 763 20.84 -1.84 8.99
CA PHE A 763 22.13 -2.43 9.35
C PHE A 763 21.99 -3.80 10.02
N LEU A 764 22.89 -4.71 9.66
CA LEU A 764 23.05 -6.05 10.23
C LEU A 764 24.41 -6.22 10.90
N SER A 765 24.48 -7.06 11.94
CA SER A 765 25.73 -7.67 12.41
C SER A 765 26.13 -8.87 11.54
N GLU A 766 27.36 -9.36 11.73
CA GLU A 766 27.83 -10.64 11.17
C GLU A 766 26.94 -11.85 11.54
N ASP A 767 26.25 -11.76 12.69
CA ASP A 767 25.32 -12.78 13.19
C ASP A 767 23.88 -12.59 12.65
N ASN A 768 23.69 -11.75 11.63
CA ASN A 768 22.40 -11.37 11.03
C ASN A 768 21.40 -10.67 11.98
N GLU A 769 21.87 -10.14 13.11
CA GLU A 769 21.04 -9.32 13.99
C GLU A 769 20.80 -7.95 13.36
N LYS A 770 19.54 -7.51 13.28
CA LYS A 770 19.22 -6.13 12.91
C LYS A 770 19.62 -5.18 14.03
N ILE A 771 20.55 -4.27 13.73
CA ILE A 771 21.16 -3.36 14.72
C ILE A 771 20.74 -1.89 14.56
N SER A 772 19.88 -1.58 13.59
CA SER A 772 19.31 -0.25 13.39
C SER A 772 17.80 -0.28 13.16
N ASN A 773 17.20 0.90 13.11
CA ASN A 773 15.87 1.09 12.54
C ASN A 773 15.82 0.71 11.05
N GLU A 774 14.61 0.50 10.51
CA GLU A 774 14.38 0.09 9.12
C GLU A 774 13.78 1.25 8.32
N ASN A 775 14.55 1.77 7.37
CA ASN A 775 14.06 2.79 6.46
C ASN A 775 13.43 2.15 5.22
N SER A 776 12.29 2.69 4.79
CA SER A 776 11.62 2.32 3.54
C SER A 776 11.72 3.46 2.53
N TYR A 777 11.98 3.16 1.26
CA TYR A 777 11.99 4.17 0.19
C TYR A 777 11.39 3.66 -1.10
N VAL A 778 10.60 4.51 -1.73
CA VAL A 778 10.00 4.27 -3.05
C VAL A 778 10.85 5.00 -4.08
N ALA A 779 11.59 4.27 -4.89
CA ALA A 779 12.34 4.75 -6.03
C ALA A 779 11.40 4.91 -7.24
N ASP A 780 10.64 6.00 -7.29
CA ASP A 780 9.64 6.29 -8.33
C ASP A 780 9.90 7.62 -9.07
N SER A 781 11.05 8.27 -8.84
CA SER A 781 11.32 9.58 -9.44
C SER A 781 11.53 9.46 -10.95
N ARG A 782 10.84 10.33 -11.71
CA ARG A 782 10.99 10.50 -13.16
C ARG A 782 11.87 11.70 -13.54
N GLU A 783 12.42 12.41 -12.56
CA GLU A 783 13.28 13.56 -12.81
C GLU A 783 14.54 13.11 -13.55
N GLU A 784 14.79 13.62 -14.76
CA GLU A 784 15.99 13.27 -15.55
C GLU A 784 17.30 13.74 -14.87
N ASN A 785 17.24 14.85 -14.12
CA ASN A 785 18.39 15.36 -13.39
C ASN A 785 18.69 14.52 -12.14
N ALA A 786 19.79 13.79 -12.17
CA ALA A 786 20.24 12.92 -11.08
C ALA A 786 20.39 13.63 -9.72
N GLN A 787 20.74 14.92 -9.69
CA GLN A 787 20.88 15.67 -8.45
C GLN A 787 19.55 15.86 -7.71
N LYS A 788 18.43 15.90 -8.45
CA LYS A 788 17.08 15.96 -7.86
C LYS A 788 16.56 14.60 -7.39
N ARG A 789 17.30 13.53 -7.67
CA ARG A 789 17.00 12.15 -7.22
C ARG A 789 17.82 11.73 -6.00
N ILE A 790 18.53 12.67 -5.37
CA ILE A 790 19.26 12.45 -4.13
C ILE A 790 18.30 12.56 -2.95
N PHE A 791 18.36 11.61 -2.03
CA PHE A 791 17.55 11.58 -0.83
C PHE A 791 18.39 11.19 0.39
N ARG A 792 18.04 11.74 1.56
CA ARG A 792 18.75 11.51 2.81
C ARG A 792 17.95 10.58 3.71
N MET A 793 18.62 9.60 4.29
CA MET A 793 18.07 8.71 5.32
C MET A 793 18.80 8.86 6.63
N ARG A 794 18.06 8.71 7.73
CA ARG A 794 18.59 8.70 9.09
C ARG A 794 18.52 7.29 9.65
N PHE A 795 19.64 6.79 10.16
CA PHE A 795 19.74 5.51 10.84
C PHE A 795 19.97 5.73 12.33
N THR A 796 19.17 5.08 13.15
CA THR A 796 19.30 5.03 14.61
C THR A 796 19.66 3.61 15.01
N PHE A 797 20.80 3.46 15.69
CA PHE A 797 21.36 2.18 16.12
C PHE A 797 20.86 1.78 17.51
N LYS A 798 20.74 0.48 17.74
CA LYS A 798 20.40 -0.08 19.06
C LYS A 798 21.43 0.35 20.12
N ASN A 799 20.95 0.66 21.32
CA ASN A 799 21.76 1.10 22.46
C ASN A 799 22.49 -0.10 23.11
N LYS A 800 23.57 -0.54 22.48
CA LYS A 800 24.44 -1.63 22.97
C LYS A 800 25.91 -1.36 22.70
N LYS A 801 26.80 -2.12 23.36
CA LYS A 801 28.23 -2.08 23.09
C LYS A 801 28.52 -2.73 21.73
N TYR A 802 29.18 -1.99 20.85
CA TYR A 802 29.63 -2.48 19.54
C TYR A 802 31.11 -2.89 19.63
N ASP A 803 31.47 -3.95 18.89
CA ASP A 803 32.83 -4.46 18.82
C ASP A 803 33.46 -4.07 17.48
N LYS A 804 34.47 -3.21 17.52
CA LYS A 804 35.17 -2.71 16.33
C LYS A 804 35.88 -3.81 15.52
N ASP A 805 36.13 -4.96 16.14
CA ASP A 805 36.83 -6.09 15.51
C ASP A 805 35.85 -7.04 14.79
N LYS A 806 34.52 -6.90 15.02
CA LYS A 806 33.46 -7.62 14.31
C LYS A 806 33.02 -6.89 13.03
N GLN A 807 32.41 -7.64 12.11
CA GLN A 807 31.89 -7.07 10.87
C GLN A 807 30.42 -6.64 10.98
N TYR A 808 30.09 -5.53 10.34
CA TYR A 808 28.72 -5.01 10.23
C TYR A 808 28.44 -4.58 8.80
N TYR A 809 27.17 -4.57 8.42
CA TYR A 809 26.76 -4.35 7.04
C TYR A 809 25.57 -3.39 6.97
N LEU A 810 25.65 -2.39 6.10
CA LEU A 810 24.45 -1.76 5.54
C LEU A 810 23.92 -2.69 4.45
N VAL A 811 22.62 -2.99 4.48
CA VAL A 811 21.97 -3.87 3.51
C VAL A 811 20.76 -3.20 2.88
N VAL A 812 20.52 -3.50 1.60
CA VAL A 812 19.35 -3.04 0.84
C VAL A 812 18.61 -4.24 0.30
N TYR A 813 17.33 -4.36 0.66
CA TYR A 813 16.43 -5.40 0.17
C TYR A 813 15.35 -4.79 -0.71
N ASP A 814 15.10 -5.41 -1.86
CA ASP A 814 13.90 -5.13 -2.64
C ASP A 814 12.68 -5.71 -1.91
N GLU A 815 11.70 -4.86 -1.61
CA GLU A 815 10.54 -5.23 -0.77
C GLU A 815 9.65 -6.26 -1.45
N LYS A 816 9.53 -6.22 -2.78
CA LYS A 816 8.64 -7.09 -3.55
C LYS A 816 9.20 -8.51 -3.69
N SER A 817 10.47 -8.63 -4.02
CA SER A 817 11.16 -9.92 -4.23
C SER A 817 11.74 -10.50 -2.93
N GLY A 818 11.99 -9.66 -1.93
CA GLY A 818 12.67 -10.05 -0.70
C GLY A 818 14.17 -10.32 -0.88
N LEU A 819 14.72 -10.06 -2.06
CA LEU A 819 16.12 -10.31 -2.38
C LEU A 819 17.01 -9.14 -1.94
N GLU A 820 18.17 -9.48 -1.37
CA GLU A 820 19.23 -8.52 -1.09
C GLU A 820 19.80 -8.00 -2.42
N GLN A 821 19.76 -6.69 -2.63
CA GLN A 821 20.31 -6.04 -3.82
C GLN A 821 21.81 -5.84 -3.69
N TRP A 822 22.24 -5.31 -2.55
CA TRP A 822 23.64 -5.13 -2.22
C TRP A 822 23.85 -4.98 -0.71
N ARG A 823 25.09 -5.24 -0.29
CA ARG A 823 25.58 -5.02 1.07
C ARG A 823 26.89 -4.22 1.06
N GLN A 824 27.05 -3.33 2.03
CA GLN A 824 28.25 -2.52 2.21
C GLN A 824 28.82 -2.74 3.61
N PRO A 825 30.07 -3.24 3.75
CA PRO A 825 30.70 -3.41 5.05
C PRO A 825 31.00 -2.04 5.70
N VAL A 826 30.79 -1.98 7.01
CA VAL A 826 31.08 -0.82 7.86
C VAL A 826 31.73 -1.25 9.18
N VAL A 827 32.59 -0.40 9.73
CA VAL A 827 33.14 -0.57 11.08
C VAL A 827 32.33 0.26 12.07
N MET A 828 31.86 -0.36 13.14
CA MET A 828 31.17 0.32 14.24
C MET A 828 32.19 0.70 15.33
N ASP A 829 32.43 1.99 15.53
CA ASP A 829 33.34 2.55 16.55
C ASP A 829 32.63 3.62 17.38
N ILE A 830 31.59 3.18 18.09
CA ILE A 830 30.73 4.03 18.91
C ILE A 830 31.27 4.05 20.33
N ALA A 831 31.81 5.19 20.75
CA ALA A 831 32.49 5.33 22.06
C ALA A 831 31.54 5.34 23.27
N PHE A 832 30.31 5.82 23.11
CA PHE A 832 29.31 5.95 24.18
C PHE A 832 28.00 5.28 23.74
N ALA A 833 27.76 4.04 24.18
CA ALA A 833 26.54 3.28 23.87
C ALA A 833 25.36 3.58 24.83
N ASP A 834 25.67 4.07 26.03
CA ASP A 834 24.70 4.54 27.01
C ASP A 834 24.75 6.07 27.04
N ASP A 835 23.75 6.67 26.41
CA ASP A 835 23.53 8.11 26.38
C ASP A 835 23.13 8.55 27.79
N PHE A 836 24.10 8.98 28.61
CA PHE A 836 23.79 9.69 29.84
C PHE A 836 23.12 10.99 29.42
N GLY A 837 21.81 11.08 29.63
CA GLY A 837 21.00 12.24 29.27
C GLY A 837 21.58 13.54 29.81
N PHE A 838 22.33 14.25 28.96
CA PHE A 838 22.59 15.66 29.14
C PHE A 838 21.55 16.41 28.35
N GLY A 839 20.52 16.89 29.06
CA GLY A 839 19.55 17.81 28.51
C GLY A 839 20.22 19.11 28.07
N PHE A 840 19.92 19.51 26.84
CA PHE A 840 19.95 20.89 26.39
C PHE A 840 18.58 21.25 25.85
#